data_AF-A0A952HEH7-F1
#
_entry.id   AF-A0A952HEH7-F1
#
_cell.length_a   1.000
_cell.length_b   1.000
_cell.length_c   1.000
_cell.angle_alpha   90.00
_cell.angle_beta   90.00
_cell.angle_gamma   90.00
#
_symmetry.space_group_name_H-M   'P 1'
#
loop_
_entity.id
_entity.type
_entity.pdbx_description
1 polymer ?
#
loop_
_entity_poly.entity_id
_entity_poly.type
_entity_poly.pdbx_seq_one_letter_code
_entity_poly.pdbx_strand_id
1 'polypeptide(L)'
;MAKAEGGDSYVNVGGHRLRLTNLDKVLYPETGTTKGEVIDYYSRVADALITHARDRPATRKRWVSGVGTADKPGQVFFEKNLPDSAPEWVTHRSIQHSDHVNEYPLVNNLATLVWIAQQAALEIHVPQWRFGRNGARKNPDRMVLDLDPGEGAGLAECAELAKLVRQLLQGMGLDPMPVTSGSKGIHLYAALDGTQSSDEVSAVAHELARALEADHPDLVVSDMKKAVRGGKVLLDWSQNNGSKTTVVPYSLRGRLRPTVAAPRTWREISAPGLKQLEFTEVLKRLESKGDLLADLSAGHLLKDPSGEDLAEYRRMRNKNVTPEPFGDVPGSDPSWKPDPSNPHFVIQEHHASSLHYDFRLERDGVLVSWAVPKGVPTDPKQNHLAVHVEDHPFEYGTFEGAIPKGEYGAGEVAIWDRGRYELEKWRDGNGKEGGEVILTIHGEKHGSRRLALIQTKQGDNPKNWMLHLMKSQNPVDWDAEGGPVDKVTGGKWHGHAAVSTGRKGLGTPKKTVVGSRVASDSVHPMLATLGAITGVDRFRGGGDWAYEMKWDGIRAIATIRGDELSLRSRNGLDLTPSYPELAELLDSIKGDAVLDGEIVALDKKGRPSFGALQQRMGLTSPRDVERARLATPVHYFVFDV
;
A
#
# COMPACT_ATOMS: atom_id res chain seq x y z
N MET A 1 -27.28 -20.46 26.37
CA MET A 1 -26.88 -19.86 27.67
C MET A 1 -28.14 -19.43 28.41
N ALA A 2 -28.10 -19.36 29.75
CA ALA A 2 -29.28 -19.02 30.55
C ALA A 2 -29.70 -17.54 30.37
N LYS A 3 -30.99 -17.26 30.54
CA LYS A 3 -31.51 -15.87 30.61
C LYS A 3 -30.88 -15.15 31.80
N ALA A 4 -30.17 -14.06 31.53
CA ALA A 4 -29.76 -13.11 32.56
C ALA A 4 -30.80 -12.00 32.63
N GLU A 5 -31.45 -11.83 33.79
CA GLU A 5 -32.45 -10.79 34.01
C GLU A 5 -31.78 -9.41 34.10
N GLY A 6 -32.19 -8.47 33.24
CA GLY A 6 -32.29 -7.02 33.54
C GLY A 6 -31.05 -6.23 33.98
N GLY A 7 -29.86 -6.82 34.09
CA GLY A 7 -28.66 -6.18 34.62
C GLY A 7 -27.78 -5.49 33.58
N ASP A 8 -27.04 -4.47 34.02
CA ASP A 8 -25.86 -3.98 33.31
C ASP A 8 -24.83 -5.12 33.16
N SER A 9 -24.50 -5.49 31.93
CA SER A 9 -23.47 -6.51 31.66
C SER A 9 -22.18 -5.84 31.20
N TYR A 10 -21.10 -6.08 31.93
CA TYR A 10 -19.76 -5.72 31.46
C TYR A 10 -19.17 -6.90 30.69
N VAL A 11 -18.80 -6.66 29.44
CA VAL A 11 -18.17 -7.65 28.55
C VAL A 11 -16.79 -7.17 28.13
N ASN A 12 -15.88 -8.11 27.86
CA ASN A 12 -14.61 -7.80 27.20
C ASN A 12 -14.75 -8.13 25.70
N VAL A 13 -14.51 -7.14 24.85
CA VAL A 13 -14.60 -7.26 23.39
C VAL A 13 -13.31 -6.70 22.81
N GLY A 14 -12.53 -7.53 22.13
CA GLY A 14 -11.26 -7.11 21.52
C GLY A 14 -10.25 -6.48 22.49
N GLY A 15 -10.23 -6.90 23.76
CA GLY A 15 -9.39 -6.32 24.82
C GLY A 15 -10.01 -5.12 25.56
N HIS A 16 -11.14 -4.59 25.08
CA HIS A 16 -11.82 -3.44 25.68
C HIS A 16 -13.01 -3.85 26.54
N ARG A 17 -13.15 -3.24 27.73
CA ARG A 17 -14.30 -3.44 28.61
C ARG A 17 -15.47 -2.53 28.19
N LEU A 18 -16.58 -3.11 27.77
CA LEU A 18 -17.81 -2.40 27.38
C LEU A 18 -18.94 -2.66 28.37
N ARG A 19 -19.78 -1.65 28.61
CA ARG A 19 -21.05 -1.78 29.35
C ARG A 19 -22.20 -1.94 28.35
N LEU A 20 -22.77 -3.14 28.30
CA LEU A 20 -24.01 -3.42 27.56
C LEU A 20 -25.20 -3.34 28.51
N THR A 21 -26.31 -2.78 28.01
CA THR A 21 -27.50 -2.47 28.80
C THR A 21 -28.75 -2.76 27.99
N ASN A 22 -29.90 -3.00 28.62
CA ASN A 22 -31.19 -3.09 27.92
C ASN A 22 -31.17 -4.03 26.69
N LEU A 23 -30.58 -5.22 26.82
CA LEU A 23 -30.37 -6.14 25.69
C LEU A 23 -31.70 -6.62 25.11
N ASP A 24 -32.68 -6.93 25.96
CA ASP A 24 -34.04 -7.35 25.56
C ASP A 24 -34.90 -6.21 24.97
N LYS A 25 -34.37 -4.98 24.88
CA LYS A 25 -35.12 -3.85 24.31
C LYS A 25 -35.36 -4.09 22.83
N VAL A 26 -36.63 -4.27 22.46
CA VAL A 26 -37.07 -4.35 21.05
C VAL A 26 -36.70 -3.05 20.33
N LEU A 27 -35.91 -3.17 19.26
CA LEU A 27 -35.58 -2.08 18.35
C LEU A 27 -36.38 -2.15 17.05
N TYR A 28 -36.85 -3.33 16.63
CA TYR A 28 -37.74 -3.53 15.48
C TYR A 28 -39.05 -4.20 15.91
N PRO A 29 -40.13 -3.43 16.16
CA PRO A 29 -41.40 -3.96 16.65
C PRO A 29 -42.06 -5.02 15.75
N GLU A 30 -41.96 -4.91 14.41
CA GLU A 30 -42.62 -5.87 13.50
C GLU A 30 -42.02 -7.27 13.55
N THR A 31 -40.74 -7.39 13.86
CA THR A 31 -40.01 -8.67 13.95
C THR A 31 -39.67 -9.07 15.38
N GLY A 32 -39.97 -8.22 16.36
CA GLY A 32 -39.56 -8.37 17.76
C GLY A 32 -38.05 -8.20 17.99
N THR A 33 -37.26 -7.84 16.97
CA THR A 33 -35.79 -7.88 17.04
C THR A 33 -35.25 -6.91 18.09
N THR A 34 -34.48 -7.46 19.01
CA THR A 34 -33.94 -6.83 20.21
C THR A 34 -32.60 -6.15 19.96
N LYS A 35 -32.17 -5.30 20.90
CA LYS A 35 -30.83 -4.71 20.87
C LYS A 35 -29.73 -5.77 21.02
N GLY A 36 -29.98 -6.83 21.79
CA GLY A 36 -29.09 -7.99 21.89
C GLY A 36 -28.82 -8.64 20.53
N GLU A 37 -29.87 -8.89 19.74
CA GLU A 37 -29.73 -9.43 18.37
C GLU A 37 -29.05 -8.46 17.41
N VAL A 38 -29.29 -7.14 17.55
CA VAL A 38 -28.57 -6.12 16.76
C VAL A 38 -27.06 -6.12 17.09
N ILE A 39 -26.70 -6.30 18.37
CA ILE A 39 -25.30 -6.42 18.80
C ILE A 39 -24.69 -7.74 18.32
N ASP A 40 -25.40 -8.87 18.41
CA ASP A 40 -24.94 -10.16 17.87
C ASP A 40 -24.69 -10.07 16.36
N TYR A 41 -25.66 -9.55 15.61
CA TYR A 41 -25.52 -9.35 14.17
C TYR A 41 -24.26 -8.54 13.84
N TYR A 42 -24.10 -7.36 14.45
CA TYR A 42 -22.94 -6.51 14.20
C TYR A 42 -21.62 -7.15 14.63
N SER A 43 -21.63 -7.98 15.68
CA SER A 43 -20.45 -8.75 16.10
C SER A 43 -20.08 -9.82 15.07
N ARG A 44 -21.08 -10.48 14.48
CA ARG A 44 -20.90 -11.59 13.52
C ARG A 44 -20.58 -11.15 12.09
N VAL A 45 -20.95 -9.92 11.69
CA VAL A 45 -20.53 -9.33 10.40
C VAL A 45 -19.30 -8.42 10.52
N ALA A 46 -18.66 -8.38 11.69
CA ALA A 46 -17.64 -7.38 12.01
C ALA A 46 -16.50 -7.35 11.00
N ASP A 47 -15.88 -8.49 10.67
CA ASP A 47 -14.71 -8.52 9.78
C ASP A 47 -15.02 -7.96 8.38
N ALA A 48 -16.19 -8.29 7.83
CA ALA A 48 -16.66 -7.78 6.54
C ALA A 48 -17.08 -6.30 6.63
N LEU A 49 -17.84 -5.90 7.66
CA LEU A 49 -18.27 -4.50 7.80
C LEU A 49 -17.08 -3.56 8.05
N ILE A 50 -16.18 -3.93 8.97
CA ILE A 50 -14.98 -3.16 9.32
C ILE A 50 -14.11 -3.01 8.08
N THR A 51 -13.93 -4.06 7.28
CA THR A 51 -13.24 -3.99 5.97
C THR A 51 -13.74 -2.84 5.10
N HIS A 52 -15.07 -2.64 4.99
CA HIS A 52 -15.65 -1.57 4.17
C HIS A 52 -15.78 -0.21 4.88
N ALA A 53 -15.61 -0.17 6.21
CA ALA A 53 -15.71 1.03 7.06
C ALA A 53 -14.36 1.58 7.55
N ARG A 54 -13.28 0.80 7.47
CA ARG A 54 -11.95 1.09 8.06
C ARG A 54 -11.40 2.44 7.60
N ASP A 55 -10.95 3.21 8.58
CA ASP A 55 -10.39 4.57 8.44
C ASP A 55 -11.32 5.60 7.78
N ARG A 56 -12.63 5.33 7.75
CA ARG A 56 -13.65 6.28 7.28
C ARG A 56 -14.37 6.93 8.47
N PRO A 57 -14.65 8.25 8.43
CA PRO A 57 -15.43 8.92 9.47
C PRO A 57 -16.86 8.36 9.49
N ALA A 58 -17.26 7.72 10.60
CA ALA A 58 -18.58 7.11 10.72
C ALA A 58 -19.62 8.10 11.25
N THR A 59 -20.58 8.45 10.40
CA THR A 59 -21.83 9.09 10.82
C THR A 59 -22.80 8.01 11.30
N ARG A 60 -23.27 8.11 12.54
CA ARG A 60 -24.23 7.15 13.13
C ARG A 60 -25.64 7.68 12.98
N LYS A 61 -26.60 6.80 12.71
CA LYS A 61 -28.03 7.16 12.73
C LYS A 61 -28.74 6.29 13.76
N ARG A 62 -29.29 6.95 14.78
CA ARG A 62 -29.64 6.33 16.06
C ARG A 62 -31.14 6.31 16.29
N TRP A 63 -31.65 5.15 16.67
CA TRP A 63 -33.04 4.94 17.11
C TRP A 63 -33.03 4.41 18.54
N VAL A 64 -32.81 5.32 19.49
CA VAL A 64 -32.62 4.97 20.92
C VAL A 64 -33.81 4.19 21.49
N SER A 65 -35.01 4.40 20.95
CA SER A 65 -36.24 3.68 21.30
C SER A 65 -36.78 2.74 20.22
N GLY A 66 -35.95 2.34 19.26
CA GLY A 66 -36.34 1.51 18.13
C GLY A 66 -37.00 2.29 16.98
N VAL A 67 -37.22 1.61 15.86
CA VAL A 67 -37.75 2.19 14.61
C VAL A 67 -39.24 2.53 14.66
N GLY A 68 -39.96 2.06 15.68
CA GLY A 68 -41.41 2.20 15.78
C GLY A 68 -42.19 1.31 14.82
N THR A 69 -43.45 1.64 14.56
CA THR A 69 -44.33 0.97 13.59
C THR A 69 -44.69 1.92 12.45
N ALA A 70 -45.42 1.44 11.44
CA ALA A 70 -45.91 2.27 10.33
C ALA A 70 -46.73 3.48 10.83
N ASP A 71 -47.63 3.27 11.81
CA ASP A 71 -48.48 4.32 12.37
C ASP A 71 -47.77 5.21 13.40
N LYS A 72 -46.69 4.71 14.01
CA LYS A 72 -45.95 5.39 15.09
C LYS A 72 -44.45 5.22 14.85
N PRO A 73 -43.86 5.95 13.88
CA PRO A 73 -42.44 5.88 13.59
C PRO A 73 -41.60 6.37 14.78
N GLY A 74 -40.53 5.64 15.08
CA GLY A 74 -39.62 5.94 16.17
C GLY A 74 -38.75 7.17 15.87
N GLN A 75 -38.43 7.93 16.93
CA GLN A 75 -37.54 9.08 16.81
C GLN A 75 -36.14 8.66 16.35
N VAL A 76 -35.59 9.44 15.42
CA VAL A 76 -34.26 9.23 14.84
C VAL A 76 -33.46 10.53 14.86
N PHE A 77 -32.16 10.40 15.12
CA PHE A 77 -31.21 11.49 14.89
C PHE A 77 -29.94 10.98 14.21
N PHE A 78 -29.27 11.88 13.50
CA PHE A 78 -27.94 11.67 12.96
C PHE A 78 -26.93 12.24 13.96
N GLU A 79 -25.87 11.48 14.20
CA GLU A 79 -24.80 11.83 15.11
C GLU A 79 -23.47 11.74 14.37
N LYS A 80 -22.87 12.93 14.15
CA LYS A 80 -21.59 13.12 13.47
C LYS A 80 -20.47 13.23 14.48
N ASN A 81 -20.53 14.24 15.34
CA ASN A 81 -19.59 14.41 16.44
C ASN A 81 -19.58 13.20 17.38
N LEU A 82 -18.43 12.89 17.95
CA LEU A 82 -18.29 11.93 19.04
C LEU A 82 -18.81 12.60 20.33
N PRO A 83 -19.67 11.95 21.14
CA PRO A 83 -20.09 12.50 22.42
C PRO A 83 -18.97 12.41 23.45
N ASP A 84 -18.90 13.35 24.40
CA ASP A 84 -17.92 13.35 25.51
C ASP A 84 -17.97 12.08 26.38
N SER A 85 -19.08 11.32 26.31
CA SER A 85 -19.27 10.03 27.00
C SER A 85 -18.79 8.81 26.18
N ALA A 86 -18.15 9.02 25.03
CA ALA A 86 -17.52 7.95 24.27
C ALA A 86 -16.29 7.39 25.02
N PRO A 87 -16.03 6.07 24.96
CA PRO A 87 -14.83 5.50 25.56
C PRO A 87 -13.55 6.02 24.89
N GLU A 88 -12.54 6.36 25.71
CA GLU A 88 -11.25 6.92 25.26
C GLU A 88 -10.52 6.07 24.21
N TRP A 89 -10.76 4.75 24.20
CA TRP A 89 -10.15 3.83 23.24
C TRP A 89 -10.82 3.84 21.85
N VAL A 90 -11.97 4.51 21.67
CA VAL A 90 -12.62 4.64 20.36
C VAL A 90 -11.78 5.59 19.50
N THR A 91 -11.05 5.04 18.54
CA THR A 91 -10.25 5.84 17.61
C THR A 91 -11.13 6.83 16.85
N HIS A 92 -10.74 8.10 16.84
CA HIS A 92 -11.47 9.17 16.13
C HIS A 92 -10.53 10.09 15.33
N ARG A 93 -11.12 10.92 14.47
CA ARG A 93 -10.43 11.97 13.71
C ARG A 93 -11.31 13.20 13.54
N SER A 94 -10.69 14.36 13.69
CA SER A 94 -11.30 15.68 13.51
C SER A 94 -11.58 15.99 12.04
N ILE A 95 -12.73 16.60 11.76
CA ILE A 95 -13.03 17.24 10.48
C ILE A 95 -13.51 18.66 10.74
N GLN A 96 -12.82 19.64 10.15
CA GLN A 96 -13.26 21.02 10.08
C GLN A 96 -14.45 21.13 9.11
N HIS A 97 -15.61 21.57 9.63
CA HIS A 97 -16.75 22.03 8.84
C HIS A 97 -16.70 23.56 8.72
N SER A 98 -17.67 24.17 8.05
CA SER A 98 -17.76 25.62 7.81
C SER A 98 -17.65 26.50 9.06
N ASP A 99 -18.14 25.99 10.19
CA ASP A 99 -18.50 26.75 11.39
C ASP A 99 -18.09 26.05 12.70
N HIS A 100 -17.70 24.77 12.63
CA HIS A 100 -17.32 23.95 13.79
C HIS A 100 -16.38 22.79 13.40
N VAL A 101 -15.71 22.19 14.39
CA VAL A 101 -14.99 20.92 14.24
C VAL A 101 -15.87 19.80 14.78
N ASN A 102 -15.89 18.66 14.08
CA ASN A 102 -16.50 17.42 14.57
C ASN A 102 -15.44 16.32 14.68
N GLU A 103 -15.41 15.60 15.79
CA GLU A 103 -14.70 14.34 15.93
C GLU A 103 -15.55 13.19 15.39
N TYR A 104 -15.02 12.40 14.47
CA TYR A 104 -15.73 11.23 13.93
C TYR A 104 -15.05 9.93 14.40
N PRO A 105 -15.80 8.96 14.96
CA PRO A 105 -15.27 7.63 15.25
C PRO A 105 -14.90 6.89 13.96
N LEU A 106 -13.85 6.07 14.04
CA LEU A 106 -13.42 5.15 12.99
C LEU A 106 -13.78 3.71 13.40
N VAL A 107 -14.54 3.01 12.56
CA VAL A 107 -14.99 1.63 12.85
C VAL A 107 -13.90 0.65 12.45
N ASN A 108 -12.79 0.67 13.20
CA ASN A 108 -11.55 -0.04 12.87
C ASN A 108 -11.40 -1.41 13.58
N ASN A 109 -12.25 -1.70 14.56
CA ASN A 109 -12.22 -2.93 15.35
C ASN A 109 -13.62 -3.32 15.87
N LEU A 110 -13.75 -4.57 16.32
CA LEU A 110 -14.99 -5.15 16.85
C LEU A 110 -15.55 -4.37 18.05
N ALA A 111 -14.68 -3.87 18.95
CA ALA A 111 -15.11 -3.15 20.14
C ALA A 111 -15.85 -1.84 19.78
N THR A 112 -15.33 -1.06 18.84
CA THR A 112 -15.98 0.17 18.36
C THR A 112 -17.33 -0.15 17.70
N LEU A 113 -17.40 -1.22 16.91
CA LEU A 113 -18.65 -1.63 16.25
C LEU A 113 -19.72 -2.08 17.27
N VAL A 114 -19.35 -2.87 18.29
CA VAL A 114 -20.24 -3.26 19.39
C VAL A 114 -20.69 -2.06 20.22
N TRP A 115 -19.79 -1.10 20.48
CA TRP A 115 -20.16 0.16 21.15
C TRP A 115 -21.18 0.97 20.33
N ILE A 116 -20.99 1.10 19.01
CA ILE A 116 -21.95 1.74 18.09
C ILE A 116 -23.32 1.04 18.15
N ALA A 117 -23.35 -0.29 18.11
CA ALA A 117 -24.58 -1.07 18.23
C ALA A 117 -25.28 -0.87 19.60
N GLN A 118 -24.51 -0.85 20.70
CA GLN A 118 -24.99 -0.58 22.05
C GLN A 118 -25.61 0.82 22.20
N GLN A 119 -25.13 1.82 21.43
CA GLN A 119 -25.70 3.17 21.33
C GLN A 119 -27.00 3.23 20.49
N ALA A 120 -27.52 2.08 20.02
CA ALA A 120 -28.65 1.95 19.12
C ALA A 120 -28.48 2.69 17.78
N ALA A 121 -27.25 2.78 17.29
CA ALA A 121 -26.95 3.23 15.94
C ALA A 121 -27.26 2.10 14.95
N LEU A 122 -28.47 2.13 14.37
CA LEU A 122 -28.91 1.10 13.44
C LEU A 122 -28.25 1.27 12.07
N GLU A 123 -28.03 2.50 11.59
CA GLU A 123 -27.30 2.74 10.34
C GLU A 123 -25.93 3.38 10.60
N ILE A 124 -24.90 2.85 9.94
CA ILE A 124 -23.54 3.39 9.88
C ILE A 124 -23.32 3.93 8.46
N HIS A 125 -23.00 5.22 8.35
CA HIS A 125 -22.78 5.89 7.07
C HIS A 125 -21.35 6.41 6.97
N VAL A 126 -20.70 6.18 5.83
CA VAL A 126 -19.28 6.51 5.58
C VAL A 126 -19.11 7.16 4.19
N PRO A 127 -18.12 8.05 4.00
CA PRO A 127 -17.77 8.56 2.67
C PRO A 127 -17.00 7.52 1.84
N GLN A 128 -16.74 7.85 0.58
CA GLN A 128 -15.96 6.99 -0.33
C GLN A 128 -14.44 7.19 -0.25
N TRP A 129 -13.97 8.03 0.67
CA TRP A 129 -12.55 8.26 0.99
C TRP A 129 -12.20 7.72 2.38
N ARG A 130 -10.90 7.57 2.67
CA ARG A 130 -10.35 7.19 3.99
C ARG A 130 -9.40 8.25 4.52
N PHE A 131 -9.16 8.27 5.83
CA PHE A 131 -8.01 8.96 6.41
C PHE A 131 -6.70 8.21 6.10
N GLY A 132 -5.59 8.95 6.02
CA GLY A 132 -4.24 8.41 6.08
C GLY A 132 -3.72 8.26 7.50
N ARG A 133 -2.57 7.60 7.68
CA ARG A 133 -1.93 7.37 8.99
C ARG A 133 -1.72 8.68 9.77
N ASN A 134 -1.40 9.77 9.07
CA ASN A 134 -1.22 11.12 9.63
C ASN A 134 -2.55 11.91 9.87
N GLY A 135 -3.72 11.31 9.65
CA GLY A 135 -5.02 11.98 9.78
C GLY A 135 -5.40 12.87 8.60
N ALA A 136 -4.58 12.98 7.54
CA ALA A 136 -4.99 13.68 6.32
C ALA A 136 -6.06 12.87 5.57
N ARG A 137 -7.05 13.53 4.98
CA ARG A 137 -8.01 12.90 4.06
C ARG A 137 -7.27 12.44 2.79
N LYS A 138 -7.38 11.16 2.45
CA LYS A 138 -6.95 10.64 1.14
C LYS A 138 -8.01 10.92 0.08
N ASN A 139 -7.62 10.72 -1.18
CA ASN A 139 -8.54 10.55 -2.29
C ASN A 139 -9.52 9.39 -2.06
N PRO A 140 -10.69 9.39 -2.74
CA PRO A 140 -11.59 8.25 -2.76
C PRO A 140 -10.89 6.98 -3.25
N ASP A 141 -11.16 5.90 -2.56
CA ASP A 141 -10.59 4.57 -2.77
C ASP A 141 -11.64 3.63 -3.43
N ARG A 142 -12.86 4.15 -3.59
CA ARG A 142 -13.96 3.57 -4.36
C ARG A 142 -14.86 4.67 -4.89
N MET A 143 -15.67 4.37 -5.89
CA MET A 143 -16.86 5.16 -6.24
C MET A 143 -18.14 4.43 -5.83
N VAL A 144 -19.24 5.16 -5.73
CA VAL A 144 -20.59 4.59 -5.53
C VAL A 144 -21.62 5.26 -6.44
N LEU A 145 -22.56 4.48 -6.95
CA LEU A 145 -23.76 4.99 -7.63
C LEU A 145 -24.98 4.43 -6.90
N ASP A 146 -25.87 5.31 -6.42
CA ASP A 146 -27.10 4.92 -5.70
C ASP A 146 -28.29 4.99 -6.66
N LEU A 147 -28.92 3.84 -6.90
CA LEU A 147 -30.04 3.66 -7.81
C LEU A 147 -31.32 3.60 -6.97
N ASP A 148 -31.97 4.74 -6.73
CA ASP A 148 -33.18 4.86 -5.88
C ASP A 148 -34.44 4.95 -6.74
N PRO A 149 -35.41 4.02 -6.62
CA PRO A 149 -36.58 4.02 -7.47
C PRO A 149 -37.56 5.13 -7.07
N GLY A 150 -37.99 5.89 -8.07
CA GLY A 150 -39.06 6.86 -7.97
C GLY A 150 -40.43 6.22 -7.73
N GLU A 151 -41.46 7.05 -7.63
CA GLU A 151 -42.84 6.57 -7.46
C GLU A 151 -43.29 5.81 -8.72
N GLY A 152 -43.78 4.58 -8.56
CA GLY A 152 -44.14 3.68 -9.66
C GLY A 152 -43.00 2.77 -10.13
N ALA A 153 -41.74 3.09 -9.82
CA ALA A 153 -40.60 2.20 -10.01
C ALA A 153 -40.31 1.38 -8.74
N GLY A 154 -39.54 0.31 -8.88
CA GLY A 154 -39.13 -0.56 -7.79
C GLY A 154 -37.75 -1.18 -8.01
N LEU A 155 -37.52 -2.31 -7.32
CA LEU A 155 -36.22 -2.97 -7.28
C LEU A 155 -35.88 -3.71 -8.59
N ALA A 156 -36.89 -4.00 -9.42
CA ALA A 156 -36.70 -4.61 -10.74
C ALA A 156 -36.10 -3.62 -11.74
N GLU A 157 -36.64 -2.40 -11.79
CA GLU A 157 -36.17 -1.29 -12.61
C GLU A 157 -34.76 -0.86 -12.17
N CYS A 158 -34.50 -0.86 -10.85
CA CYS A 158 -33.16 -0.66 -10.32
C CYS A 158 -32.18 -1.76 -10.78
N ALA A 159 -32.62 -3.01 -10.84
CA ALA A 159 -31.79 -4.10 -11.35
C ALA A 159 -31.57 -4.03 -12.87
N GLU A 160 -32.53 -3.48 -13.61
CA GLU A 160 -32.38 -3.16 -15.02
C GLU A 160 -31.29 -2.11 -15.25
N LEU A 161 -31.44 -0.94 -14.62
CA LEU A 161 -30.43 0.13 -14.67
C LEU A 161 -29.07 -0.35 -14.16
N ALA A 162 -29.03 -1.18 -13.12
CA ALA A 162 -27.77 -1.71 -12.59
C ALA A 162 -26.96 -2.51 -13.64
N LYS A 163 -27.63 -3.24 -14.55
CA LYS A 163 -26.98 -3.97 -15.64
C LYS A 163 -26.42 -3.02 -16.71
N LEU A 164 -27.12 -1.92 -17.01
CA LEU A 164 -26.66 -0.89 -17.96
C LEU A 164 -25.43 -0.15 -17.40
N VAL A 165 -25.51 0.31 -16.15
CA VAL A 165 -24.39 0.93 -15.42
C VAL A 165 -23.18 -0.01 -15.37
N ARG A 166 -23.40 -1.31 -15.15
CA ARG A 166 -22.31 -2.31 -15.17
C ARG A 166 -21.54 -2.30 -16.49
N GLN A 167 -22.24 -2.33 -17.62
CA GLN A 167 -21.60 -2.40 -18.94
C GLN A 167 -20.74 -1.16 -19.21
N LEU A 168 -21.22 0.03 -18.84
CA LEU A 168 -20.46 1.27 -18.97
C LEU A 168 -19.21 1.28 -18.08
N LEU A 169 -19.35 0.95 -16.79
CA LEU A 169 -18.21 0.90 -15.87
C LEU A 169 -17.17 -0.15 -16.30
N GLN A 170 -17.60 -1.31 -16.79
CA GLN A 170 -16.68 -2.32 -17.34
C GLN A 170 -15.97 -1.84 -18.60
N GLY A 171 -16.64 -1.04 -19.46
CA GLY A 171 -16.00 -0.34 -20.57
C GLY A 171 -14.94 0.68 -20.14
N MET A 172 -15.05 1.22 -18.92
CA MET A 172 -14.06 2.11 -18.28
C MET A 172 -12.97 1.34 -17.51
N GLY A 173 -12.95 0.00 -17.56
CA GLY A 173 -11.98 -0.83 -16.83
C GLY A 173 -12.31 -1.04 -15.34
N LEU A 174 -13.52 -0.68 -14.90
CA LEU A 174 -13.99 -0.84 -13.52
C LEU A 174 -14.97 -2.02 -13.43
N ASP A 175 -14.80 -2.94 -12.48
CA ASP A 175 -15.80 -3.99 -12.22
C ASP A 175 -16.69 -3.60 -11.01
N PRO A 176 -17.95 -3.17 -11.23
CA PRO A 176 -18.81 -2.78 -10.13
C PRO A 176 -19.43 -3.99 -9.42
N MET A 177 -19.54 -3.86 -8.11
CA MET A 177 -20.10 -4.85 -7.19
C MET A 177 -21.43 -4.35 -6.61
N PRO A 178 -22.54 -5.11 -6.76
CA PRO A 178 -23.86 -4.64 -6.39
C PRO A 178 -24.24 -4.94 -4.93
N VAL A 179 -24.84 -3.95 -4.28
CA VAL A 179 -25.32 -4.01 -2.89
C VAL A 179 -26.78 -3.58 -2.87
N THR A 180 -27.71 -4.49 -2.57
CA THR A 180 -29.10 -4.08 -2.33
C THR A 180 -29.14 -3.21 -1.06
N SER A 181 -29.64 -1.97 -1.16
CA SER A 181 -29.43 -0.94 -0.13
C SER A 181 -30.05 -1.25 1.23
N GLY A 182 -30.93 -2.25 1.32
CA GLY A 182 -31.80 -2.54 2.46
C GLY A 182 -32.99 -1.58 2.59
N SER A 183 -33.14 -0.60 1.68
CA SER A 183 -34.27 0.33 1.68
C SER A 183 -35.17 0.09 0.47
N LYS A 184 -34.95 0.78 -0.64
CA LYS A 184 -35.70 0.62 -1.88
C LYS A 184 -34.79 0.22 -3.03
N GLY A 185 -33.71 0.98 -3.21
CA GLY A 185 -32.75 0.87 -4.31
C GLY A 185 -31.58 -0.11 -4.14
N ILE A 186 -30.61 0.05 -5.04
CA ILE A 186 -29.35 -0.71 -5.16
C ILE A 186 -28.19 0.29 -5.19
N HIS A 187 -27.10 0.03 -4.46
CA HIS A 187 -25.83 0.73 -4.68
C HIS A 187 -24.93 -0.12 -5.56
N LEU A 188 -24.20 0.51 -6.47
CA LEU A 188 -23.09 -0.09 -7.19
C LEU A 188 -21.79 0.54 -6.71
N TYR A 189 -20.87 -0.26 -6.18
CA TYR A 189 -19.54 0.18 -5.77
C TYR A 189 -18.49 -0.33 -6.76
N ALA A 190 -17.51 0.50 -7.13
CA ALA A 190 -16.34 0.05 -7.88
C ALA A 190 -15.07 0.57 -7.20
N ALA A 191 -14.01 -0.26 -7.18
CA ALA A 191 -12.71 0.12 -6.64
C ALA A 191 -12.05 1.19 -7.52
N LEU A 192 -11.31 2.10 -6.90
CA LEU A 192 -10.45 3.06 -7.60
C LEU A 192 -8.98 2.76 -7.28
N ASP A 193 -8.04 3.51 -7.86
CA ASP A 193 -6.61 3.40 -7.50
C ASP A 193 -6.16 4.47 -6.48
N GLY A 194 -7.04 5.44 -6.18
CA GLY A 194 -6.78 6.58 -5.30
C GLY A 194 -6.10 7.77 -5.98
N THR A 195 -5.97 7.80 -7.31
CA THR A 195 -5.34 8.92 -8.03
C THR A 195 -6.29 10.11 -8.24
N GLN A 196 -7.59 9.87 -8.42
CA GLN A 196 -8.60 10.93 -8.60
C GLN A 196 -9.15 11.45 -7.26
N SER A 197 -9.45 12.75 -7.20
CA SER A 197 -10.14 13.40 -6.08
C SER A 197 -11.65 13.06 -6.04
N SER A 198 -12.31 13.33 -4.92
CA SER A 198 -13.77 13.15 -4.80
C SER A 198 -14.58 14.00 -5.77
N ASP A 199 -14.06 15.15 -6.19
CA ASP A 199 -14.78 16.06 -7.08
C ASP A 199 -14.67 15.58 -8.54
N GLU A 200 -13.51 15.06 -8.95
CA GLU A 200 -13.33 14.38 -10.24
C GLU A 200 -14.19 13.11 -10.34
N VAL A 201 -14.19 12.25 -9.31
CA VAL A 201 -15.05 11.05 -9.27
C VAL A 201 -16.53 11.43 -9.29
N SER A 202 -16.92 12.50 -8.58
CA SER A 202 -18.30 13.00 -8.62
C SER A 202 -18.69 13.59 -9.97
N ALA A 203 -17.76 14.20 -10.71
CA ALA A 203 -18.01 14.70 -12.06
C ALA A 203 -18.18 13.56 -13.06
N VAL A 204 -17.31 12.54 -13.03
CA VAL A 204 -17.42 11.34 -13.86
C VAL A 204 -18.75 10.62 -13.60
N ALA A 205 -19.14 10.46 -12.33
CA ALA A 205 -20.42 9.86 -11.97
C ALA A 205 -21.64 10.67 -12.46
N HIS A 206 -21.55 12.00 -12.48
CA HIS A 206 -22.60 12.89 -12.99
C HIS A 206 -22.78 12.78 -14.50
N GLU A 207 -21.69 12.79 -15.27
CA GLU A 207 -21.76 12.66 -16.73
C GLU A 207 -22.21 11.24 -17.15
N LEU A 208 -21.79 10.19 -16.43
CA LEU A 208 -22.36 8.85 -16.59
C LEU A 208 -23.88 8.83 -16.38
N ALA A 209 -24.37 9.52 -15.34
CA ALA A 209 -25.80 9.57 -15.03
C ALA A 209 -26.59 10.34 -16.11
N ARG A 210 -26.01 11.41 -16.67
CA ARG A 210 -26.60 12.17 -17.78
C ARG A 210 -26.64 11.39 -19.09
N ALA A 211 -25.57 10.66 -19.41
CA ALA A 211 -25.53 9.81 -20.59
C ALA A 211 -26.60 8.71 -20.52
N LEU A 212 -26.73 8.03 -19.37
CA LEU A 212 -27.77 7.02 -19.15
C LEU A 212 -29.20 7.60 -19.17
N GLU A 213 -29.41 8.82 -18.69
CA GLU A 213 -30.69 9.52 -18.81
C GLU A 213 -31.02 9.91 -20.26
N ALA A 214 -30.02 10.26 -21.08
CA ALA A 214 -30.21 10.56 -22.50
C ALA A 214 -30.53 9.31 -23.34
N ASP A 215 -29.85 8.18 -23.06
CA ASP A 215 -30.04 6.92 -23.78
C ASP A 215 -31.29 6.14 -23.32
N HIS A 216 -31.67 6.28 -22.04
CA HIS A 216 -32.78 5.54 -21.43
C HIS A 216 -33.75 6.48 -20.66
N PRO A 217 -34.34 7.50 -21.33
CA PRO A 217 -35.11 8.55 -20.67
C PRO A 217 -36.38 8.05 -19.98
N ASP A 218 -36.94 6.91 -20.39
CA ASP A 218 -38.13 6.32 -19.75
C ASP A 218 -37.81 5.50 -18.49
N LEU A 219 -36.55 5.14 -18.28
CA LEU A 219 -36.09 4.33 -17.14
C LEU A 219 -35.28 5.15 -16.12
N VAL A 220 -34.52 6.15 -16.57
CA VAL A 220 -33.47 6.83 -15.77
C VAL A 220 -33.80 8.31 -15.58
N VAL A 221 -33.41 8.86 -14.43
CA VAL A 221 -33.39 10.30 -14.16
C VAL A 221 -32.14 10.67 -13.35
N SER A 222 -31.44 11.76 -13.70
CA SER A 222 -30.28 12.27 -12.96
C SER A 222 -30.57 13.57 -12.19
N ASP A 223 -31.68 14.27 -12.50
CA ASP A 223 -32.12 15.44 -11.75
C ASP A 223 -32.70 15.05 -10.37
N MET A 224 -32.24 15.74 -9.33
CA MET A 224 -32.67 15.55 -7.95
C MET A 224 -34.13 15.94 -7.69
N LYS A 225 -34.79 16.72 -8.56
CA LYS A 225 -36.20 17.12 -8.40
C LYS A 225 -37.13 15.91 -8.38
N LYS A 226 -37.88 15.74 -7.28
CA LYS A 226 -38.84 14.62 -7.14
C LYS A 226 -39.92 14.58 -8.21
N ALA A 227 -40.33 15.74 -8.74
CA ALA A 227 -41.41 15.87 -9.71
C ALA A 227 -41.17 15.16 -11.05
N VAL A 228 -39.92 14.86 -11.41
CA VAL A 228 -39.55 14.21 -12.69
C VAL A 228 -39.23 12.71 -12.53
N ARG A 229 -39.44 12.12 -11.34
CA ARG A 229 -39.07 10.72 -11.02
C ARG A 229 -40.18 9.69 -11.22
N GLY A 230 -41.38 10.08 -11.66
CA GLY A 230 -42.50 9.16 -11.83
C GLY A 230 -42.18 8.07 -12.85
N GLY A 231 -42.27 6.80 -12.43
CA GLY A 231 -41.94 5.62 -13.23
C GLY A 231 -40.44 5.32 -13.42
N LYS A 232 -39.54 6.17 -12.91
CA LYS A 232 -38.09 6.13 -13.23
C LYS A 232 -37.23 5.81 -12.00
N VAL A 233 -36.00 5.37 -12.24
CA VAL A 233 -34.97 5.21 -11.22
C VAL A 233 -34.06 6.43 -11.22
N LEU A 234 -33.89 7.04 -10.04
CA LEU A 234 -32.87 8.07 -9.85
C LEU A 234 -31.49 7.40 -9.81
N LEU A 235 -30.57 7.89 -10.64
CA LEU A 235 -29.16 7.57 -10.54
C LEU A 235 -28.43 8.67 -9.75
N ASP A 236 -28.41 8.54 -8.42
CA ASP A 236 -27.74 9.49 -7.52
C ASP A 236 -26.21 9.30 -7.56
N TRP A 237 -25.59 10.10 -8.41
CA TRP A 237 -24.15 10.28 -8.55
C TRP A 237 -23.54 11.12 -7.42
N SER A 238 -24.34 11.89 -6.67
CA SER A 238 -23.85 12.90 -5.72
C SER A 238 -23.22 12.31 -4.45
N GLN A 239 -23.47 11.03 -4.19
CA GLN A 239 -22.89 10.24 -3.10
C GLN A 239 -21.34 10.16 -3.14
N ASN A 240 -20.72 10.49 -4.28
CA ASN A 240 -19.26 10.56 -4.44
C ASN A 240 -18.65 11.87 -3.90
N ASN A 241 -19.45 12.92 -3.69
CA ASN A 241 -18.97 14.17 -3.14
C ASN A 241 -18.38 13.97 -1.75
N GLY A 242 -17.22 14.59 -1.49
CA GLY A 242 -16.45 14.37 -0.26
C GLY A 242 -17.15 14.68 1.06
N SER A 243 -18.23 15.48 1.03
CA SER A 243 -19.04 15.84 2.20
C SER A 243 -20.21 14.88 2.48
N LYS A 244 -20.49 13.96 1.55
CA LYS A 244 -21.58 12.98 1.62
C LYS A 244 -21.10 11.68 2.26
N THR A 245 -22.07 10.93 2.77
CA THR A 245 -21.87 9.63 3.39
C THR A 245 -22.98 8.69 2.94
N THR A 246 -22.62 7.48 2.54
CA THR A 246 -23.56 6.43 2.13
C THR A 246 -23.57 5.33 3.19
N VAL A 247 -24.69 4.62 3.36
CA VAL A 247 -24.74 3.50 4.32
C VAL A 247 -23.72 2.43 3.93
N VAL A 248 -22.86 2.05 4.87
CA VAL A 248 -21.77 1.10 4.61
C VAL A 248 -22.34 -0.30 4.35
N PRO A 249 -21.74 -1.10 3.45
CA PRO A 249 -22.10 -2.52 3.31
C PRO A 249 -22.16 -3.25 4.65
N TYR A 250 -23.09 -4.20 4.77
CA TYR A 250 -23.43 -4.92 5.99
C TYR A 250 -24.09 -4.10 7.11
N SER A 251 -24.23 -2.78 7.01
CA SER A 251 -25.02 -2.02 7.99
C SER A 251 -26.51 -2.37 7.91
N LEU A 252 -27.14 -2.48 9.08
CA LEU A 252 -28.60 -2.51 9.22
C LEU A 252 -29.22 -1.21 8.69
N ARG A 253 -30.52 -1.27 8.41
CA ARG A 253 -31.36 -0.14 8.00
C ARG A 253 -32.40 0.15 9.08
N GLY A 254 -32.65 1.42 9.36
CA GLY A 254 -33.70 1.85 10.28
C GLY A 254 -35.07 1.86 9.62
N ARG A 255 -35.53 0.67 9.20
CA ARG A 255 -36.85 0.42 8.61
C ARG A 255 -37.68 -0.45 9.54
N LEU A 256 -38.96 -0.62 9.22
CA LEU A 256 -39.90 -1.43 10.02
C LEU A 256 -39.40 -2.86 10.30
N ARG A 257 -38.69 -3.45 9.33
CA ARG A 257 -38.00 -4.74 9.44
C ARG A 257 -36.47 -4.55 9.37
N PRO A 258 -35.67 -5.41 10.00
CA PRO A 258 -34.21 -5.29 10.11
C PRO A 258 -33.49 -5.74 8.82
N THR A 259 -33.73 -4.97 7.75
CA THR A 259 -33.05 -5.12 6.47
C THR A 259 -31.62 -4.55 6.51
N VAL A 260 -30.79 -4.97 5.56
CA VAL A 260 -29.35 -4.67 5.51
C VAL A 260 -28.94 -4.12 4.14
N ALA A 261 -27.94 -3.24 4.11
CA ALA A 261 -27.17 -2.91 2.91
C ALA A 261 -26.33 -4.12 2.46
N ALA A 262 -26.98 -5.08 1.81
CA ALA A 262 -26.50 -6.45 1.65
C ALA A 262 -25.82 -6.69 0.28
N PRO A 263 -24.54 -7.11 0.23
CA PRO A 263 -23.86 -7.48 -1.01
C PRO A 263 -24.49 -8.64 -1.76
N ARG A 264 -24.48 -8.53 -3.09
CA ARG A 264 -25.15 -9.45 -4.03
C ARG A 264 -24.19 -9.87 -5.14
N THR A 265 -24.48 -11.02 -5.74
CA THR A 265 -23.86 -11.40 -7.02
C THR A 265 -24.69 -10.87 -8.20
N TRP A 266 -24.07 -10.61 -9.35
CA TRP A 266 -24.78 -10.20 -10.57
C TRP A 266 -25.85 -11.21 -11.03
N ARG A 267 -25.67 -12.51 -10.73
CA ARG A 267 -26.69 -13.55 -10.94
C ARG A 267 -27.94 -13.35 -10.07
N GLU A 268 -27.77 -12.85 -8.84
CA GLU A 268 -28.90 -12.54 -7.95
C GLU A 268 -29.59 -11.23 -8.33
N ILE A 269 -28.84 -10.23 -8.82
CA ILE A 269 -29.43 -9.00 -9.38
C ILE A 269 -30.29 -9.31 -10.61
N SER A 270 -29.87 -10.29 -11.42
CA SER A 270 -30.60 -10.72 -12.62
C SER A 270 -31.73 -11.73 -12.33
N ALA A 271 -31.94 -12.13 -11.07
CA ALA A 271 -32.92 -13.15 -10.72
C ALA A 271 -34.34 -12.56 -10.54
N PRO A 272 -35.40 -13.26 -11.00
CA PRO A 272 -36.77 -12.88 -10.69
C PRO A 272 -37.01 -12.97 -9.17
N GLY A 273 -37.83 -12.07 -8.62
CA GLY A 273 -38.09 -12.01 -7.18
C GLY A 273 -36.94 -11.42 -6.36
N LEU A 274 -36.05 -10.61 -6.97
CA LEU A 274 -35.06 -9.83 -6.25
C LEU A 274 -35.73 -9.00 -5.14
N LYS A 275 -35.30 -9.22 -3.90
CA LYS A 275 -35.74 -8.51 -2.70
C LYS A 275 -34.57 -7.95 -1.89
N GLN A 276 -34.86 -6.97 -1.06
CA GLN A 276 -34.00 -6.58 0.07
C GLN A 276 -33.85 -7.77 1.04
N LEU A 277 -32.74 -7.83 1.77
CA LEU A 277 -32.44 -8.95 2.67
C LEU A 277 -32.46 -8.53 4.15
N GLU A 278 -32.99 -9.39 4.99
CA GLU A 278 -32.92 -9.25 6.45
C GLU A 278 -31.59 -9.75 7.02
N PHE A 279 -31.22 -9.26 8.20
CA PHE A 279 -29.94 -9.57 8.85
C PHE A 279 -29.69 -11.08 9.03
N THR A 280 -30.74 -11.86 9.32
CA THR A 280 -30.65 -13.33 9.45
C THR A 280 -30.35 -14.03 8.12
N GLU A 281 -30.79 -13.47 7.00
CA GLU A 281 -30.45 -13.94 5.65
C GLU A 281 -29.02 -13.57 5.29
N VAL A 282 -28.58 -12.36 5.69
CA VAL A 282 -27.20 -11.89 5.47
C VAL A 282 -26.18 -12.73 6.24
N LEU A 283 -26.45 -13.08 7.49
CA LEU A 283 -25.55 -13.94 8.29
C LEU A 283 -25.32 -15.30 7.61
N LYS A 284 -26.39 -15.98 7.17
CA LYS A 284 -26.31 -17.26 6.43
C LYS A 284 -25.56 -17.12 5.11
N ARG A 285 -25.65 -15.96 4.45
CA ARG A 285 -24.93 -15.69 3.19
C ARG A 285 -23.46 -15.42 3.41
N LEU A 286 -23.10 -14.66 4.44
CA LEU A 286 -21.71 -14.39 4.79
C LEU A 286 -20.99 -15.69 5.17
N GLU A 287 -21.65 -16.54 5.96
CA GLU A 287 -21.16 -17.87 6.35
C GLU A 287 -20.96 -18.83 5.16
N SER A 288 -21.84 -18.77 4.14
CA SER A 288 -21.80 -19.68 2.98
C SER A 288 -21.06 -19.15 1.75
N LYS A 289 -20.80 -17.84 1.66
CA LYS A 289 -20.20 -17.20 0.47
C LYS A 289 -19.02 -16.28 0.77
N GLY A 290 -18.70 -16.02 2.04
CA GLY A 290 -17.75 -14.98 2.43
C GLY A 290 -18.23 -13.57 2.09
N ASP A 291 -17.30 -12.62 2.09
CA ASP A 291 -17.55 -11.25 1.68
C ASP A 291 -17.60 -11.14 0.16
N LEU A 292 -18.79 -10.85 -0.39
CA LEU A 292 -18.97 -10.66 -1.85
C LEU A 292 -18.41 -9.33 -2.36
N LEU A 293 -17.96 -8.44 -1.46
CA LEU A 293 -17.22 -7.23 -1.78
C LEU A 293 -15.72 -7.37 -1.46
N ALA A 294 -15.22 -8.60 -1.25
CA ALA A 294 -13.82 -8.82 -0.92
C ALA A 294 -12.89 -8.06 -1.89
N ASP A 295 -13.11 -8.11 -3.20
CA ASP A 295 -12.23 -7.46 -4.19
C ASP A 295 -12.37 -5.93 -4.27
N LEU A 296 -13.55 -5.36 -3.99
CA LEU A 296 -13.75 -3.92 -3.83
C LEU A 296 -12.78 -3.37 -2.78
N SER A 297 -12.62 -4.13 -1.70
CA SER A 297 -11.63 -3.82 -0.69
C SER A 297 -10.25 -4.38 -1.04
N ALA A 298 -10.07 -5.52 -1.73
CA ALA A 298 -8.78 -6.14 -2.03
C ALA A 298 -7.90 -5.31 -2.96
N GLY A 299 -8.46 -4.52 -3.89
CA GLY A 299 -7.71 -3.47 -4.59
C GLY A 299 -6.97 -2.49 -3.65
N HIS A 300 -7.40 -2.44 -2.39
CA HIS A 300 -6.88 -1.64 -1.28
C HIS A 300 -6.72 -2.39 0.07
N LEU A 301 -6.77 -3.74 0.08
CA LEU A 301 -6.56 -4.63 1.25
C LEU A 301 -5.54 -5.73 0.92
N LEU A 302 -5.21 -5.92 -0.35
CA LEU A 302 -3.84 -6.25 -0.77
C LEU A 302 -2.87 -5.07 -0.52
N LYS A 303 -3.33 -4.00 0.16
CA LYS A 303 -2.56 -2.85 0.65
C LYS A 303 -2.98 -2.54 2.10
N ASP A 304 -2.30 -3.19 3.06
CA ASP A 304 -2.38 -3.03 4.53
C ASP A 304 -3.54 -3.80 5.22
N PRO A 305 -3.24 -4.72 6.18
CA PRO A 305 -2.69 -4.29 7.47
C PRO A 305 -1.39 -4.97 7.95
N SER A 306 -0.95 -6.09 7.35
CA SER A 306 0.20 -6.89 7.82
C SER A 306 0.64 -7.95 6.79
N GLY A 307 0.64 -7.59 5.50
CA GLY A 307 0.73 -8.58 4.41
C GLY A 307 1.52 -8.13 3.17
N GLU A 308 2.29 -7.04 3.23
CA GLU A 308 3.16 -6.65 2.12
C GLU A 308 4.36 -7.60 1.95
N ASP A 309 4.83 -8.22 3.04
CA ASP A 309 6.11 -8.93 3.09
C ASP A 309 6.18 -10.22 2.26
N LEU A 310 5.09 -11.00 2.18
CA LEU A 310 5.10 -12.30 1.50
C LEU A 310 4.61 -12.24 0.04
N ALA A 311 4.20 -11.07 -0.46
CA ALA A 311 3.67 -10.94 -1.82
C ALA A 311 4.76 -11.11 -2.89
N GLU A 312 5.95 -10.55 -2.67
CA GLU A 312 7.11 -10.75 -3.55
C GLU A 312 7.61 -12.21 -3.46
N TYR A 313 7.71 -12.77 -2.25
CA TYR A 313 8.06 -14.17 -2.01
C TYR A 313 7.14 -15.16 -2.75
N ARG A 314 5.82 -15.06 -2.53
CA ARG A 314 4.81 -15.95 -3.13
C ARG A 314 4.69 -15.78 -4.65
N ARG A 315 5.04 -14.61 -5.21
CA ARG A 315 5.08 -14.36 -6.66
C ARG A 315 6.30 -15.00 -7.33
N MET A 316 7.43 -15.11 -6.61
CA MET A 316 8.69 -15.63 -7.13
C MET A 316 8.79 -17.16 -7.10
N ARG A 317 7.96 -17.87 -6.32
CA ARG A 317 7.98 -19.35 -6.19
C ARG A 317 6.68 -19.97 -6.67
N ASN A 318 6.77 -21.21 -7.15
CA ASN A 318 5.63 -22.01 -7.59
C ASN A 318 5.32 -23.15 -6.60
N LYS A 319 4.24 -23.00 -5.83
CA LYS A 319 3.79 -23.96 -4.79
C LYS A 319 3.57 -25.40 -5.28
N ASN A 320 3.48 -25.63 -6.59
CA ASN A 320 3.33 -26.97 -7.18
C ASN A 320 4.67 -27.60 -7.62
N VAL A 321 5.79 -26.88 -7.49
CA VAL A 321 7.11 -27.27 -8.01
C VAL A 321 8.19 -27.20 -6.93
N THR A 322 8.14 -26.19 -6.06
CA THR A 322 9.21 -25.88 -5.12
C THR A 322 8.84 -26.36 -3.69
N PRO A 323 9.77 -26.99 -2.93
CA PRO A 323 9.46 -27.64 -1.65
C PRO A 323 9.33 -26.69 -0.44
N GLU A 324 9.55 -25.39 -0.62
CA GLU A 324 9.55 -24.40 0.45
C GLU A 324 8.15 -24.13 1.05
N PRO A 325 8.04 -23.73 2.32
CA PRO A 325 6.75 -23.38 2.93
C PRO A 325 6.18 -22.06 2.40
N PHE A 326 4.86 -21.94 2.37
CA PHE A 326 4.13 -20.76 1.87
C PHE A 326 3.34 -19.98 2.94
N GLY A 327 3.41 -20.39 4.22
CA GLY A 327 2.66 -19.79 5.34
C GLY A 327 1.21 -20.29 5.50
N ASP A 328 0.87 -21.42 4.89
CA ASP A 328 -0.50 -21.98 4.90
C ASP A 328 -0.64 -23.25 5.76
N VAL A 329 0.44 -23.71 6.40
CA VAL A 329 0.50 -24.97 7.17
C VAL A 329 1.32 -24.71 8.44
N PRO A 330 0.82 -25.07 9.64
CA PRO A 330 1.60 -24.95 10.87
C PRO A 330 2.91 -25.73 10.78
N GLY A 331 4.02 -25.10 11.19
CA GLY A 331 5.35 -25.71 11.17
C GLY A 331 5.41 -27.06 11.90
N SER A 332 6.18 -28.01 11.35
CA SER A 332 6.30 -29.37 11.88
C SER A 332 7.15 -29.49 13.16
N ASP A 333 7.92 -28.46 13.50
CA ASP A 333 8.70 -28.38 14.73
C ASP A 333 7.89 -27.67 15.84
N PRO A 334 7.45 -28.37 16.91
CA PRO A 334 6.66 -27.77 17.98
C PRO A 334 7.39 -26.67 18.77
N SER A 335 8.73 -26.59 18.66
CA SER A 335 9.59 -25.59 19.31
C SER A 335 9.79 -24.32 18.48
N TRP A 336 9.43 -24.34 17.19
CA TRP A 336 9.50 -23.19 16.29
C TRP A 336 8.12 -22.53 16.17
N LYS A 337 7.85 -21.58 17.06
CA LYS A 337 6.59 -20.83 17.12
C LYS A 337 6.87 -19.36 17.39
N PRO A 338 6.08 -18.42 16.82
CA PRO A 338 6.30 -17.01 17.08
C PRO A 338 6.23 -16.69 18.57
N ASP A 339 7.24 -15.97 19.06
CA ASP A 339 7.31 -15.49 20.44
C ASP A 339 7.81 -14.04 20.43
N PRO A 340 6.89 -13.05 20.38
CA PRO A 340 7.25 -11.63 20.41
C PRO A 340 7.99 -11.18 21.68
N SER A 341 8.02 -12.00 22.74
CA SER A 341 8.78 -11.72 23.96
C SER A 341 10.20 -12.29 23.94
N ASN A 342 10.50 -13.23 23.04
CA ASN A 342 11.79 -13.87 22.86
C ASN A 342 11.96 -14.34 21.39
N PRO A 343 12.12 -13.42 20.44
CA PRO A 343 11.97 -13.72 19.02
C PRO A 343 13.10 -14.61 18.46
N HIS A 344 12.75 -15.41 17.46
CA HIS A 344 13.65 -16.32 16.77
C HIS A 344 14.60 -15.62 15.78
N PHE A 345 15.78 -16.20 15.56
CA PHE A 345 16.59 -15.95 14.36
C PHE A 345 17.03 -17.26 13.71
N VAL A 346 17.36 -17.18 12.41
CA VAL A 346 18.03 -18.27 11.67
C VAL A 346 19.07 -17.71 10.71
N ILE A 347 20.12 -18.48 10.47
CA ILE A 347 21.11 -18.29 9.41
C ILE A 347 21.10 -19.55 8.55
N GLN A 348 20.71 -19.43 7.29
CA GLN A 348 20.75 -20.51 6.29
C GLN A 348 21.95 -20.32 5.37
N GLU A 349 22.68 -21.38 5.05
CA GLU A 349 23.70 -21.43 4.01
C GLU A 349 23.05 -21.84 2.69
N HIS A 350 23.26 -21.07 1.61
CA HIS A 350 22.57 -21.24 0.33
C HIS A 350 23.55 -21.35 -0.84
N HIS A 351 23.65 -22.56 -1.40
CA HIS A 351 24.47 -22.93 -2.56
C HIS A 351 23.72 -22.69 -3.88
N ALA A 352 23.42 -21.43 -4.18
CA ALA A 352 22.82 -21.00 -5.43
C ALA A 352 23.86 -20.88 -6.57
N SER A 353 23.64 -20.01 -7.57
CA SER A 353 24.66 -19.67 -8.58
C SER A 353 25.96 -19.11 -7.98
N SER A 354 25.90 -18.60 -6.75
CA SER A 354 27.03 -18.32 -5.86
C SER A 354 26.63 -18.61 -4.41
N LEU A 355 27.56 -19.13 -3.62
CA LEU A 355 27.38 -19.32 -2.18
C LEU A 355 27.11 -17.99 -1.47
N HIS A 356 26.07 -17.97 -0.63
CA HIS A 356 25.75 -16.89 0.30
C HIS A 356 25.05 -17.43 1.54
N TYR A 357 24.85 -16.58 2.54
CA TYR A 357 24.15 -16.93 3.78
C TYR A 357 22.94 -16.01 3.98
N ASP A 358 21.75 -16.57 4.14
CA ASP A 358 20.55 -15.80 4.47
C ASP A 358 20.45 -15.62 5.98
N PHE A 359 20.56 -14.38 6.46
CA PHE A 359 20.33 -14.02 7.86
C PHE A 359 18.91 -13.49 8.02
N ARG A 360 18.14 -14.10 8.93
CA ARG A 360 16.70 -13.85 9.06
C ARG A 360 16.29 -13.65 10.53
N LEU A 361 15.42 -12.67 10.78
CA LEU A 361 14.93 -12.29 12.11
C LEU A 361 13.40 -12.38 12.17
N GLU A 362 12.85 -13.03 13.19
CA GLU A 362 11.41 -13.00 13.46
C GLU A 362 10.97 -11.59 13.86
N ARG A 363 10.03 -11.02 13.10
CA ARG A 363 9.33 -9.79 13.48
C ARG A 363 7.91 -9.81 12.96
N ASP A 364 6.96 -9.38 13.80
CA ASP A 364 5.56 -9.15 13.43
C ASP A 364 4.87 -10.35 12.70
N GLY A 365 5.36 -11.57 12.92
CA GLY A 365 4.85 -12.82 12.33
C GLY A 365 5.52 -13.29 11.03
N VAL A 366 6.58 -12.61 10.56
CA VAL A 366 7.37 -12.97 9.37
C VAL A 366 8.88 -13.05 9.68
N LEU A 367 9.67 -13.51 8.71
CA LEU A 367 11.14 -13.51 8.76
C LEU A 367 11.72 -12.40 7.88
N VAL A 368 12.12 -11.30 8.53
CA VAL A 368 12.84 -10.19 7.87
C VAL A 368 14.22 -10.65 7.46
N SER A 369 14.56 -10.53 6.18
CA SER A 369 15.61 -11.36 5.57
C SER A 369 16.67 -10.58 4.78
N TRP A 370 17.94 -10.96 4.98
CA TRP A 370 19.10 -10.43 4.23
C TRP A 370 19.99 -11.55 3.69
N ALA A 371 20.30 -11.51 2.39
CA ALA A 371 21.34 -12.31 1.78
C ALA A 371 22.73 -11.71 2.07
N VAL A 372 23.63 -12.49 2.67
CA VAL A 372 24.96 -12.06 3.14
C VAL A 372 26.03 -12.89 2.42
N PRO A 373 26.62 -12.41 1.31
CA PRO A 373 27.53 -13.21 0.46
C PRO A 373 28.83 -13.67 1.13
N LYS A 374 29.17 -13.15 2.32
CA LYS A 374 30.36 -13.52 3.10
C LYS A 374 30.04 -14.11 4.47
N GLY A 375 28.77 -14.47 4.72
CA GLY A 375 28.32 -14.94 6.03
C GLY A 375 28.30 -13.85 7.11
N VAL A 376 27.93 -14.21 8.33
CA VAL A 376 27.98 -13.29 9.48
C VAL A 376 29.45 -13.00 9.83
N PRO A 377 29.86 -11.72 9.99
CA PRO A 377 31.25 -11.37 10.28
C PRO A 377 31.72 -11.94 11.63
N THR A 378 32.92 -12.52 11.64
CA THR A 378 33.59 -13.06 12.84
C THR A 378 34.71 -12.17 13.37
N ASP A 379 35.09 -11.13 12.62
CA ASP A 379 36.07 -10.10 13.01
C ASP A 379 35.36 -8.73 13.10
N PRO A 380 35.34 -8.05 14.26
CA PRO A 380 34.71 -6.73 14.42
C PRO A 380 35.39 -5.60 13.64
N LYS A 381 36.49 -5.87 12.92
CA LYS A 381 37.10 -4.92 11.97
C LYS A 381 36.54 -5.02 10.56
N GLN A 382 35.72 -6.03 10.27
CA GLN A 382 35.21 -6.33 8.94
C GLN A 382 33.69 -6.18 8.89
N ASN A 383 33.22 -5.40 7.92
CA ASN A 383 31.79 -5.24 7.65
C ASN A 383 31.45 -6.08 6.43
N HIS A 384 30.42 -6.91 6.53
CA HIS A 384 29.96 -7.73 5.42
C HIS A 384 28.73 -7.08 4.77
N LEU A 385 28.65 -7.12 3.44
CA LEU A 385 27.46 -6.67 2.72
C LEU A 385 26.30 -7.62 3.05
N ALA A 386 25.17 -7.06 3.44
CA ALA A 386 23.91 -7.75 3.65
C ALA A 386 22.86 -7.11 2.74
N VAL A 387 22.37 -7.83 1.75
CA VAL A 387 21.36 -7.35 0.80
C VAL A 387 19.99 -7.78 1.29
N HIS A 388 19.14 -6.84 1.66
CA HIS A 388 17.75 -7.08 2.05
C HIS A 388 17.02 -7.75 0.88
N VAL A 389 16.53 -8.96 1.11
CA VAL A 389 15.72 -9.70 0.14
C VAL A 389 14.24 -9.50 0.47
N GLU A 390 13.34 -10.16 -0.24
CA GLU A 390 11.96 -10.28 0.20
C GLU A 390 11.84 -11.04 1.52
N ASP A 391 10.83 -10.70 2.31
CA ASP A 391 10.56 -11.35 3.58
C ASP A 391 9.94 -12.74 3.39
N HIS A 392 10.15 -13.62 4.37
CA HIS A 392 9.81 -15.04 4.24
C HIS A 392 8.77 -15.48 5.28
N PRO A 393 7.93 -16.51 4.99
CA PRO A 393 7.00 -17.05 5.96
C PRO A 393 7.74 -17.53 7.21
N PHE A 394 7.15 -17.39 8.39
CA PHE A 394 7.82 -17.75 9.65
C PHE A 394 8.29 -19.22 9.68
N GLU A 395 7.53 -20.13 9.07
CA GLU A 395 7.86 -21.56 8.96
C GLU A 395 9.11 -21.84 8.09
N TYR A 396 9.51 -20.89 7.23
CA TYR A 396 10.70 -21.01 6.39
C TYR A 396 11.98 -21.16 7.22
N GLY A 397 11.98 -20.68 8.47
CA GLY A 397 13.15 -20.79 9.36
C GLY A 397 13.51 -22.22 9.77
N THR A 398 12.67 -23.21 9.44
CA THR A 398 12.95 -24.64 9.64
C THR A 398 13.28 -25.39 8.34
N PHE A 399 13.35 -24.71 7.19
CA PHE A 399 13.58 -25.34 5.89
C PHE A 399 15.06 -25.68 5.66
N GLU A 400 15.30 -26.93 5.27
CA GLU A 400 16.54 -27.44 4.69
C GLU A 400 16.19 -28.33 3.49
N GLY A 401 16.93 -28.23 2.38
CA GLY A 401 16.65 -29.00 1.16
C GLY A 401 17.17 -28.37 -0.13
N ALA A 402 16.87 -29.01 -1.27
CA ALA A 402 17.29 -28.55 -2.59
C ALA A 402 16.14 -27.88 -3.36
N ILE A 403 16.37 -26.67 -3.86
CA ILE A 403 15.45 -25.89 -4.70
C ILE A 403 15.73 -26.24 -6.19
N PRO A 404 14.72 -26.64 -6.99
CA PRO A 404 14.93 -27.12 -8.36
C PRO A 404 15.60 -26.12 -9.32
N LYS A 405 16.40 -26.64 -10.27
CA LYS A 405 17.04 -25.83 -11.32
C LYS A 405 16.00 -25.15 -12.21
N GLY A 406 16.13 -23.82 -12.36
CA GLY A 406 15.23 -22.99 -13.16
C GLY A 406 14.25 -22.16 -12.32
N GLU A 407 14.05 -22.54 -11.06
CA GLU A 407 13.24 -21.79 -10.10
C GLU A 407 14.07 -20.67 -9.44
N TYR A 408 13.38 -19.67 -8.87
CA TYR A 408 14.03 -18.56 -8.17
C TYR A 408 14.68 -19.07 -6.87
N GLY A 409 16.00 -18.87 -6.73
CA GLY A 409 16.77 -19.43 -5.62
C GLY A 409 17.20 -20.88 -5.82
N ALA A 410 17.26 -21.40 -7.05
CA ALA A 410 17.77 -22.75 -7.33
C ALA A 410 19.16 -23.00 -6.69
N GLY A 411 19.24 -24.01 -5.80
CA GLY A 411 20.42 -24.30 -4.98
C GLY A 411 20.12 -25.24 -3.82
N GLU A 412 21.14 -25.62 -3.04
CA GLU A 412 20.96 -26.35 -1.77
C GLU A 412 20.93 -25.38 -0.58
N VAL A 413 20.01 -25.59 0.37
CA VAL A 413 19.80 -24.76 1.57
C VAL A 413 19.97 -25.63 2.82
N ALA A 414 20.80 -25.18 3.77
CA ALA A 414 21.03 -25.85 5.07
C ALA A 414 21.09 -24.83 6.22
N ILE A 415 20.74 -25.22 7.46
CA ILE A 415 20.74 -24.32 8.62
C ILE A 415 22.16 -24.27 9.24
N TRP A 416 22.83 -23.15 8.99
CA TRP A 416 24.16 -22.87 9.54
C TRP A 416 24.10 -22.62 11.06
N ASP A 417 23.12 -21.84 11.53
CA ASP A 417 22.88 -21.55 12.94
C ASP A 417 21.45 -21.05 13.16
N ARG A 418 20.90 -21.19 14.37
CA ARG A 418 19.58 -20.68 14.74
C ARG A 418 19.52 -20.42 16.24
N GLY A 419 18.50 -19.72 16.71
CA GLY A 419 18.27 -19.52 18.14
C GLY A 419 17.34 -18.35 18.43
N ARG A 420 17.66 -17.62 19.50
CA ARG A 420 16.89 -16.45 19.99
C ARG A 420 17.67 -15.16 19.81
N TYR A 421 16.99 -14.02 19.80
CA TYR A 421 17.68 -12.73 19.83
C TYR A 421 17.03 -11.69 20.75
N GLU A 422 17.87 -10.88 21.39
CA GLU A 422 17.47 -9.70 22.15
C GLU A 422 17.59 -8.45 21.26
N LEU A 423 16.52 -7.68 21.13
CA LEU A 423 16.51 -6.46 20.32
C LEU A 423 16.90 -5.24 21.16
N GLU A 424 18.02 -4.60 20.85
CA GLU A 424 18.42 -3.34 21.49
C GLU A 424 17.81 -2.13 20.78
N LYS A 425 17.76 -2.17 19.45
CA LYS A 425 17.28 -1.07 18.62
C LYS A 425 16.82 -1.57 17.25
N TRP A 426 15.65 -1.14 16.82
CA TRP A 426 15.26 -1.23 15.40
C TRP A 426 14.75 0.13 14.94
N ARG A 427 15.32 0.63 13.84
CA ARG A 427 14.80 1.78 13.09
C ARG A 427 14.69 1.39 11.62
N ASP A 428 13.48 1.42 11.11
CA ASP A 428 13.21 1.22 9.68
C ASP A 428 13.64 2.46 8.88
N GLY A 429 14.20 2.26 7.68
CA GLY A 429 14.72 3.36 6.85
C GLY A 429 13.58 4.19 6.25
N ASN A 430 13.59 5.51 6.47
CA ASN A 430 12.49 6.40 6.06
C ASN A 430 12.84 7.34 4.89
N GLY A 431 13.90 7.02 4.15
CA GLY A 431 14.42 7.82 3.03
C GLY A 431 15.16 9.11 3.41
N LYS A 432 15.00 9.60 4.65
CA LYS A 432 15.78 10.73 5.21
C LYS A 432 16.86 10.26 6.18
N GLU A 433 16.56 9.20 6.94
CA GLU A 433 17.51 8.44 7.74
C GLU A 433 17.56 6.99 7.24
N GLY A 434 18.77 6.41 7.25
CA GLY A 434 18.99 5.01 6.93
C GLY A 434 18.56 4.11 8.08
N GLY A 435 18.04 2.94 7.72
CA GLY A 435 17.69 1.88 8.65
C GLY A 435 18.88 1.42 9.50
N GLU A 436 18.58 0.96 10.71
CA GLU A 436 19.56 0.53 11.69
C GLU A 436 18.92 -0.50 12.63
N VAL A 437 19.48 -1.70 12.69
CA VAL A 437 19.10 -2.75 13.63
C VAL A 437 20.31 -3.11 14.47
N ILE A 438 20.16 -3.09 15.79
CA ILE A 438 21.18 -3.55 16.76
C ILE A 438 20.51 -4.60 17.64
N LEU A 439 21.12 -5.78 17.69
CA LEU A 439 20.60 -6.94 18.41
C LEU A 439 21.74 -7.81 18.95
N THR A 440 21.44 -8.63 19.96
CA THR A 440 22.30 -9.74 20.37
C THR A 440 21.62 -11.06 20.01
N ILE A 441 22.24 -11.85 19.13
CA ILE A 441 21.79 -13.21 18.81
C ILE A 441 22.42 -14.21 19.78
N HIS A 442 21.66 -15.24 20.16
CA HIS A 442 22.08 -16.35 21.00
C HIS A 442 21.94 -17.65 20.20
N GLY A 443 23.00 -18.02 19.47
CA GLY A 443 22.98 -19.14 18.53
C GLY A 443 23.28 -20.49 19.18
N GLU A 444 22.51 -21.51 18.80
CA GLU A 444 22.67 -22.91 19.24
C GLU A 444 24.07 -23.47 18.91
N LYS A 445 24.67 -23.08 17.78
CA LYS A 445 25.95 -23.62 17.31
C LYS A 445 27.13 -22.68 17.50
N HIS A 446 26.93 -21.36 17.47
CA HIS A 446 28.01 -20.37 17.48
C HIS A 446 27.88 -19.29 18.57
N GLY A 447 27.03 -19.51 19.57
CA GLY A 447 26.96 -18.71 20.79
C GLY A 447 26.46 -17.27 20.62
N SER A 448 26.63 -16.49 21.69
CA SER A 448 26.13 -15.13 21.82
C SER A 448 26.96 -14.10 21.05
N ARG A 449 26.36 -13.34 20.13
CA ARG A 449 27.04 -12.31 19.32
C ARG A 449 26.17 -11.06 19.18
N ARG A 450 26.75 -9.89 19.44
CA ARG A 450 26.09 -8.59 19.23
C ARG A 450 26.35 -8.08 17.81
N LEU A 451 25.30 -7.85 17.05
CA LEU A 451 25.34 -7.51 15.63
C LEU A 451 24.65 -6.17 15.38
N ALA A 452 25.17 -5.43 14.40
CA ALA A 452 24.53 -4.25 13.84
C ALA A 452 24.33 -4.39 12.32
N LEU A 453 23.09 -4.24 11.85
CA LEU A 453 22.76 -4.04 10.45
C LEU A 453 22.54 -2.54 10.22
N ILE A 454 23.34 -1.92 9.37
CA ILE A 454 23.28 -0.48 9.09
C ILE A 454 23.07 -0.24 7.60
N GLN A 455 21.96 0.40 7.23
CA GLN A 455 21.67 0.78 5.85
C GLN A 455 22.56 1.94 5.42
N THR A 456 23.25 1.81 4.28
CA THR A 456 24.26 2.78 3.86
C THR A 456 23.64 4.09 3.35
N LYS A 457 23.99 5.23 3.96
CA LYS A 457 23.42 6.57 3.65
C LYS A 457 23.92 7.22 2.34
N GLN A 458 24.44 6.46 1.37
CA GLN A 458 24.97 7.02 0.11
C GLN A 458 24.60 6.15 -1.10
N GLY A 459 23.75 6.71 -1.97
CA GLY A 459 23.73 6.50 -3.43
C GLY A 459 23.34 5.13 -4.00
N ASP A 460 23.73 4.04 -3.36
CA ASP A 460 23.51 2.68 -3.84
C ASP A 460 22.13 2.13 -3.43
N ASN A 461 21.75 1.05 -4.12
CA ASN A 461 20.47 0.34 -4.00
C ASN A 461 19.94 0.31 -2.55
N PRO A 462 18.71 0.77 -2.26
CA PRO A 462 18.16 0.80 -0.90
C PRO A 462 18.06 -0.58 -0.23
N LYS A 463 18.18 -1.68 -0.99
CA LYS A 463 18.34 -3.03 -0.45
C LYS A 463 19.72 -3.29 0.19
N ASN A 464 20.72 -2.41 0.07
CA ASN A 464 22.08 -2.64 0.61
C ASN A 464 22.23 -2.19 2.07
N TRP A 465 22.63 -3.12 2.93
CA TRP A 465 22.99 -2.92 4.33
C TRP A 465 24.41 -3.43 4.59
N MET A 466 25.04 -2.94 5.66
CA MET A 466 26.30 -3.49 6.17
C MET A 466 26.03 -4.19 7.51
N LEU A 467 26.33 -5.48 7.56
CA LEU A 467 26.35 -6.27 8.79
C LEU A 467 27.73 -6.12 9.46
N HIS A 468 27.73 -5.78 10.75
CA HIS A 468 28.92 -5.52 11.55
C HIS A 468 28.84 -6.29 12.87
N LEU A 469 29.92 -6.99 13.22
CA LEU A 469 30.08 -7.61 14.54
C LEU A 469 30.51 -6.54 15.55
N MET A 470 29.63 -6.21 16.49
CA MET A 470 29.96 -5.25 17.55
C MET A 470 30.80 -5.92 18.63
N LYS A 471 31.63 -5.12 19.32
CA LYS A 471 32.17 -5.53 20.62
C LYS A 471 31.00 -5.65 21.60
N SER A 472 30.93 -6.75 22.36
CA SER A 472 29.97 -6.84 23.46
C SER A 472 30.23 -5.70 24.45
N GLN A 473 29.17 -5.03 24.89
CA GLN A 473 29.28 -3.99 25.92
C GLN A 473 29.21 -4.55 27.34
N ASN A 474 28.74 -5.80 27.46
CA ASN A 474 29.03 -6.74 28.54
C ASN A 474 29.10 -8.15 27.90
N PRO A 475 30.16 -8.95 28.13
CA PRO A 475 30.05 -10.39 27.92
C PRO A 475 29.19 -10.95 29.05
N VAL A 476 27.94 -11.30 28.73
CA VAL A 476 27.15 -12.17 29.60
C VAL A 476 27.39 -13.59 29.09
N ASP A 477 28.34 -14.27 29.70
CA ASP A 477 28.50 -15.70 29.53
C ASP A 477 27.29 -16.37 30.20
N TRP A 478 26.33 -16.77 29.37
CA TRP A 478 25.29 -17.72 29.75
C TRP A 478 25.80 -19.12 29.39
N ASP A 479 26.58 -19.69 30.30
CA ASP A 479 26.56 -21.14 30.48
C ASP A 479 25.12 -21.56 30.87
N ALA A 480 24.76 -22.81 30.59
CA ALA A 480 23.36 -23.28 30.68
C ALA A 480 22.74 -23.25 32.10
N GLU A 481 23.52 -22.93 33.14
CA GLU A 481 23.06 -22.56 34.48
C GLU A 481 23.89 -21.34 34.94
N GLY A 482 23.23 -20.21 35.22
CA GLY A 482 23.87 -18.89 35.13
C GLY A 482 24.84 -18.47 36.25
N GLY A 483 25.93 -17.81 35.86
CA GLY A 483 26.86 -17.07 36.73
C GLY A 483 28.12 -16.57 35.99
N PRO A 484 28.63 -15.35 36.23
CA PRO A 484 29.71 -14.77 35.40
C PRO A 484 31.13 -15.02 35.94
N VAL A 485 32.09 -15.42 35.09
CA VAL A 485 33.52 -15.51 35.43
C VAL A 485 34.44 -15.06 34.27
N ASP A 486 35.64 -14.60 34.65
CA ASP A 486 36.60 -13.74 33.97
C ASP A 486 37.64 -14.47 33.05
N LYS A 487 38.21 -13.70 32.08
CA LYS A 487 39.57 -13.78 31.46
C LYS A 487 39.95 -14.73 30.29
N VAL A 488 40.18 -14.08 29.14
CA VAL A 488 41.44 -14.02 28.33
C VAL A 488 42.31 -15.28 28.14
N THR A 489 42.40 -15.76 26.90
CA THR A 489 43.61 -16.01 26.06
C THR A 489 43.12 -16.60 24.72
N GLY A 490 43.72 -16.45 23.53
CA GLY A 490 45.07 -16.07 23.14
C GLY A 490 45.56 -17.06 22.05
N GLY A 491 45.23 -16.84 20.78
CA GLY A 491 45.54 -17.76 19.66
C GLY A 491 45.90 -17.01 18.35
N LYS A 492 46.75 -17.61 17.51
CA LYS A 492 47.51 -16.91 16.45
C LYS A 492 47.51 -17.68 15.12
N TRP A 493 47.70 -16.95 14.01
CA TRP A 493 48.24 -17.38 12.70
C TRP A 493 47.28 -18.22 11.82
N HIS A 494 47.28 -18.20 10.47
CA HIS A 494 47.94 -17.44 9.39
C HIS A 494 46.87 -17.24 8.27
N GLY A 495 46.94 -16.32 7.29
CA GLY A 495 48.03 -15.55 6.71
C GLY A 495 48.29 -15.99 5.25
N HIS A 496 47.92 -15.18 4.25
CA HIS A 496 48.55 -15.14 2.92
C HIS A 496 48.26 -13.80 2.20
N ALA A 497 49.32 -13.05 1.89
CA ALA A 497 49.31 -11.95 0.91
C ALA A 497 49.71 -12.52 -0.47
N ALA A 498 49.76 -11.82 -1.62
CA ALA A 498 49.66 -10.39 -1.97
C ALA A 498 48.98 -10.31 -3.38
N VAL A 499 48.98 -9.28 -4.24
CA VAL A 499 49.98 -8.26 -4.65
C VAL A 499 49.24 -7.07 -5.28
N SER A 500 49.77 -5.85 -5.10
CA SER A 500 49.34 -4.65 -5.82
C SER A 500 50.19 -4.36 -7.06
N THR A 501 49.59 -3.81 -8.11
CA THR A 501 50.32 -3.01 -9.12
C THR A 501 49.49 -1.81 -9.54
N GLY A 502 50.06 -0.62 -9.53
CA GLY A 502 49.46 0.60 -10.08
C GLY A 502 50.40 1.28 -11.08
N ARG A 503 49.88 2.21 -11.88
CA ARG A 503 50.69 3.13 -12.71
C ARG A 503 49.97 4.45 -12.97
N LYS A 504 50.74 5.54 -13.09
CA LYS A 504 50.28 6.93 -13.25
C LYS A 504 50.29 7.39 -14.71
N GLY A 505 49.19 8.02 -15.14
CA GLY A 505 49.11 9.37 -15.75
C GLY A 505 49.92 9.78 -16.99
N LEU A 506 49.20 10.18 -18.05
CA LEU A 506 49.48 11.14 -19.15
C LEU A 506 48.22 11.15 -20.06
N GLY A 507 47.73 12.22 -20.72
CA GLY A 507 48.07 13.65 -20.80
C GLY A 507 46.98 14.38 -21.66
N THR A 508 46.93 15.72 -21.71
CA THR A 508 45.89 16.51 -22.44
C THR A 508 46.43 17.24 -23.68
N PRO A 509 45.56 17.56 -24.68
CA PRO A 509 44.84 18.85 -24.73
C PRO A 509 43.36 18.72 -25.18
N LYS A 510 42.38 19.28 -24.46
CA LYS A 510 41.84 20.64 -24.66
C LYS A 510 41.49 21.03 -26.11
N LYS A 511 40.25 20.77 -26.54
CA LYS A 511 39.36 21.91 -26.86
C LYS A 511 38.87 22.43 -25.50
N THR A 512 39.20 23.68 -25.20
CA THR A 512 38.83 24.29 -23.93
C THR A 512 37.43 24.82 -24.05
N VAL A 513 36.54 24.42 -23.16
CA VAL A 513 35.52 25.34 -22.67
C VAL A 513 35.93 25.73 -21.27
N VAL A 514 36.05 27.03 -21.05
CA VAL A 514 36.75 27.57 -19.92
C VAL A 514 35.85 27.45 -18.70
N GLY A 515 36.44 26.99 -17.59
CA GLY A 515 35.83 27.04 -16.27
C GLY A 515 35.71 28.50 -15.80
N SER A 516 34.83 29.26 -16.45
CA SER A 516 34.48 30.62 -16.08
C SER A 516 33.54 30.56 -14.87
N ARG A 517 33.99 31.13 -13.75
CA ARG A 517 33.13 31.46 -12.61
C ARG A 517 32.22 32.63 -13.01
N VAL A 518 31.23 32.35 -13.85
CA VAL A 518 30.01 33.14 -13.79
C VAL A 518 29.25 32.62 -12.57
N ALA A 519 29.03 33.49 -11.59
CA ALA A 519 27.98 33.30 -10.62
C ALA A 519 26.65 33.44 -11.37
N SER A 520 26.26 32.40 -12.11
CA SER A 520 24.88 32.20 -12.53
C SER A 520 24.21 31.37 -11.47
N ASP A 521 23.03 31.81 -11.04
CA ASP A 521 22.12 31.06 -10.19
C ASP A 521 22.12 29.58 -10.61
N SER A 522 22.21 28.68 -9.64
CA SER A 522 22.50 27.27 -9.92
C SER A 522 21.34 26.62 -10.67
N VAL A 523 21.39 26.70 -12.01
CA VAL A 523 20.40 26.10 -12.89
C VAL A 523 20.52 24.58 -12.78
N HIS A 524 19.60 24.00 -12.03
CA HIS A 524 19.43 22.57 -11.94
C HIS A 524 18.46 22.11 -13.03
N PRO A 525 18.66 20.91 -13.62
CA PRO A 525 17.70 20.38 -14.59
C PRO A 525 16.30 20.29 -13.99
N MET A 526 15.30 20.52 -14.83
CA MET A 526 13.89 20.40 -14.45
C MET A 526 13.54 18.92 -14.40
N LEU A 527 13.78 18.33 -13.23
CA LEU A 527 13.63 16.91 -13.02
C LEU A 527 12.16 16.53 -13.02
N ALA A 528 11.77 15.70 -13.99
CA ALA A 528 10.49 15.02 -13.98
C ALA A 528 10.30 14.26 -12.65
N THR A 529 9.36 14.72 -11.84
CA THR A 529 8.85 13.96 -10.70
C THR A 529 8.06 12.76 -11.23
N LEU A 530 8.21 11.61 -10.57
CA LEU A 530 7.34 10.46 -10.82
C LEU A 530 5.89 10.85 -10.51
N GLY A 531 5.08 10.98 -11.55
CA GLY A 531 3.66 11.31 -11.51
C GLY A 531 2.85 10.31 -12.32
N ALA A 532 1.58 10.14 -11.97
CA ALA A 532 0.66 9.30 -12.73
C ALA A 532 0.42 9.89 -14.13
N ILE A 533 0.15 9.03 -15.12
CA ILE A 533 -0.20 9.44 -16.49
C ILE A 533 -1.41 10.40 -16.52
N THR A 534 -2.28 10.34 -15.51
CA THR A 534 -3.42 11.24 -15.30
C THR A 534 -3.01 12.67 -14.90
N GLY A 535 -1.85 12.85 -14.27
CA GLY A 535 -1.25 14.18 -14.03
C GLY A 535 -0.83 14.91 -15.32
N VAL A 536 -0.91 14.23 -16.46
CA VAL A 536 -0.69 14.75 -17.82
C VAL A 536 -2.03 14.96 -18.56
N ASP A 537 -3.18 14.56 -18.00
CA ASP A 537 -4.51 14.82 -18.59
C ASP A 537 -4.89 16.31 -18.54
N ARG A 538 -4.43 17.05 -17.52
CA ARG A 538 -4.51 18.53 -17.47
C ARG A 538 -3.78 19.22 -18.62
N PHE A 539 -2.92 18.49 -19.32
CA PHE A 539 -2.20 18.94 -20.52
C PHE A 539 -2.83 18.40 -21.81
N ARG A 540 -3.79 17.45 -21.74
CA ARG A 540 -4.51 16.89 -22.90
C ARG A 540 -5.69 17.75 -23.40
N GLY A 541 -6.01 18.84 -22.73
CA GLY A 541 -7.18 19.69 -23.04
C GLY A 541 -6.89 21.00 -23.79
N GLY A 542 -5.65 21.47 -23.80
CA GLY A 542 -5.19 22.62 -24.60
C GLY A 542 -4.19 22.15 -25.65
N GLY A 543 -4.17 22.78 -26.83
CA GLY A 543 -3.28 22.40 -27.95
C GLY A 543 -1.79 22.69 -27.73
N ASP A 544 -1.40 23.03 -26.50
CA ASP A 544 -0.11 23.63 -26.13
C ASP A 544 0.88 22.60 -25.55
N TRP A 545 0.55 21.30 -25.55
CA TRP A 545 1.34 20.25 -24.87
C TRP A 545 1.57 19.02 -25.74
N ALA A 546 2.79 18.48 -25.69
CA ALA A 546 3.20 17.28 -26.39
C ALA A 546 3.64 16.17 -25.42
N TYR A 547 3.61 14.92 -25.89
CA TYR A 547 4.12 13.76 -25.16
C TYR A 547 5.50 13.39 -25.69
N GLU A 548 6.54 13.66 -24.90
CA GLU A 548 7.88 13.15 -25.17
C GLU A 548 8.09 11.80 -24.48
N MET A 549 8.76 10.86 -25.15
CA MET A 549 9.08 9.58 -24.53
C MET A 549 10.18 9.77 -23.48
N LYS A 550 10.10 9.07 -22.34
CA LYS A 550 11.21 9.07 -21.39
C LYS A 550 12.43 8.45 -22.05
N TRP A 551 13.43 9.27 -22.35
CA TRP A 551 14.73 8.80 -22.78
C TRP A 551 15.41 8.01 -21.65
N ASP A 552 16.16 6.97 -22.00
CA ASP A 552 16.88 6.15 -21.04
C ASP A 552 18.37 6.45 -21.13
N GLY A 553 18.73 7.64 -20.61
CA GLY A 553 20.02 8.28 -20.82
C GLY A 553 20.61 8.91 -19.55
N ILE A 554 21.36 10.00 -19.75
CA ILE A 554 21.96 10.80 -18.68
C ILE A 554 21.52 12.25 -18.84
N ARG A 555 20.70 12.74 -17.90
CA ARG A 555 20.24 14.13 -17.84
C ARG A 555 21.42 15.09 -17.61
N ALA A 556 21.52 16.11 -18.44
CA ALA A 556 22.54 17.15 -18.38
C ALA A 556 21.99 18.54 -18.74
N ILE A 557 22.68 19.58 -18.30
CA ILE A 557 22.48 20.98 -18.72
C ILE A 557 23.62 21.36 -19.66
N ALA A 558 23.27 21.85 -20.85
CA ALA A 558 24.17 22.52 -21.77
C ALA A 558 24.07 24.03 -21.60
N THR A 559 25.21 24.71 -21.45
CA THR A 559 25.28 26.17 -21.40
C THR A 559 26.19 26.66 -22.52
N ILE A 560 25.62 27.46 -23.42
CA ILE A 560 26.28 28.12 -24.54
C ILE A 560 26.43 29.61 -24.19
N ARG A 561 27.65 30.15 -24.28
CA ARG A 561 27.89 31.61 -24.18
C ARG A 561 28.98 32.02 -25.18
N GLY A 562 28.64 32.90 -26.13
CA GLY A 562 29.42 33.06 -27.35
C GLY A 562 29.68 31.70 -28.00
N ASP A 563 30.95 31.43 -28.32
CA ASP A 563 31.40 30.20 -28.99
C ASP A 563 31.82 29.07 -28.00
N GLU A 564 31.41 29.14 -26.71
CA GLU A 564 31.77 28.14 -25.68
C GLU A 564 30.56 27.33 -25.17
N LEU A 565 30.66 25.98 -25.16
CA LEU A 565 29.65 25.02 -24.67
C LEU A 565 30.13 24.21 -23.45
N SER A 566 29.46 24.32 -22.30
CA SER A 566 29.72 23.44 -21.14
C SER A 566 28.53 22.50 -20.86
N LEU A 567 28.81 21.24 -20.53
CA LEU A 567 27.81 20.21 -20.17
C LEU A 567 27.95 19.82 -18.69
N ARG A 568 26.85 19.82 -17.91
CA ARG A 568 26.85 19.41 -16.50
C ARG A 568 25.75 18.41 -16.18
N SER A 569 26.05 17.34 -15.46
CA SER A 569 25.06 16.38 -14.96
C SER A 569 24.12 16.99 -13.91
N ARG A 570 23.00 16.30 -13.63
CA ARG A 570 22.08 16.57 -12.51
C ARG A 570 22.77 16.89 -11.16
N ASN A 571 23.90 16.26 -10.88
CA ASN A 571 24.64 16.41 -9.62
C ASN A 571 25.84 17.38 -9.74
N GLY A 572 25.89 18.20 -10.79
CA GLY A 572 26.90 19.25 -10.99
C GLY A 572 28.23 18.81 -11.61
N LEU A 573 28.45 17.51 -11.81
CA LEU A 573 29.65 16.97 -12.47
C LEU A 573 29.75 17.47 -13.91
N ASP A 574 30.95 17.91 -14.32
CA ASP A 574 31.25 18.32 -15.69
C ASP A 574 31.33 17.09 -16.61
N LEU A 575 30.48 17.07 -17.65
CA LEU A 575 30.38 16.00 -18.63
C LEU A 575 31.02 16.38 -19.98
N THR A 576 31.43 17.63 -20.15
CA THR A 576 31.98 18.17 -21.42
C THR A 576 33.14 17.32 -21.97
N PRO A 577 34.11 16.85 -21.15
CA PRO A 577 35.20 16.00 -21.62
C PRO A 577 34.77 14.58 -22.07
N SER A 578 33.60 14.11 -21.65
CA SER A 578 33.10 12.75 -21.93
C SER A 578 32.32 12.68 -23.25
N TYR A 579 31.76 13.80 -23.70
CA TYR A 579 30.90 13.88 -24.88
C TYR A 579 31.29 15.06 -25.80
N PRO A 580 32.56 15.15 -26.23
CA PRO A 580 33.08 16.30 -26.98
C PRO A 580 32.42 16.51 -28.35
N GLU A 581 31.77 15.48 -28.91
CA GLU A 581 31.00 15.60 -30.16
C GLU A 581 29.79 16.51 -30.07
N LEU A 582 29.23 16.71 -28.88
CA LEU A 582 28.05 17.57 -28.69
C LEU A 582 28.36 19.08 -28.86
N ALA A 583 29.62 19.44 -29.14
CA ALA A 583 30.04 20.78 -29.53
C ALA A 583 29.32 21.31 -30.80
N GLU A 584 28.77 20.43 -31.64
CA GLU A 584 27.93 20.77 -32.82
C GLU A 584 26.68 21.61 -32.47
N LEU A 585 26.26 21.62 -31.19
CA LEU A 585 25.22 22.52 -30.69
C LEU A 585 25.56 24.02 -30.87
N LEU A 586 26.85 24.38 -30.89
CA LEU A 586 27.31 25.76 -31.10
C LEU A 586 27.02 26.26 -32.51
N ASP A 587 27.18 25.41 -33.52
CA ASP A 587 26.88 25.76 -34.91
C ASP A 587 25.36 25.81 -35.17
N SER A 588 24.59 25.15 -34.30
CA SER A 588 23.13 25.00 -34.41
C SER A 588 22.33 26.12 -33.76
N ILE A 589 22.92 26.88 -32.82
CA ILE A 589 22.21 27.84 -31.96
C ILE A 589 22.87 29.21 -32.04
N LYS A 590 22.07 30.26 -32.28
CA LYS A 590 22.56 31.62 -32.49
C LYS A 590 22.48 32.46 -31.23
N GLY A 591 23.62 32.62 -30.57
CA GLY A 591 23.76 33.43 -29.34
C GLY A 591 23.74 32.59 -28.06
N ASP A 592 23.83 33.27 -26.92
CA ASP A 592 23.90 32.66 -25.59
C ASP A 592 22.61 31.91 -25.23
N ALA A 593 22.73 30.68 -24.72
CA ALA A 593 21.61 29.80 -24.37
C ALA A 593 21.94 28.88 -23.18
N VAL A 594 20.89 28.41 -22.48
CA VAL A 594 20.98 27.33 -21.49
C VAL A 594 19.89 26.31 -21.83
N LEU A 595 20.25 25.04 -21.97
CA LEU A 595 19.42 23.99 -22.55
C LEU A 595 19.46 22.74 -21.66
N ASP A 596 18.29 22.31 -21.19
CA ASP A 596 18.15 21.05 -20.44
C ASP A 596 17.93 19.90 -21.42
N GLY A 597 18.65 18.79 -21.24
CA GLY A 597 18.67 17.69 -22.21
C GLY A 597 19.16 16.37 -21.66
N GLU A 598 19.07 15.33 -22.47
CA GLU A 598 19.45 13.97 -22.11
C GLU A 598 20.38 13.36 -23.15
N ILE A 599 21.52 12.84 -22.69
CA ILE A 599 22.53 12.17 -23.51
C ILE A 599 22.13 10.70 -23.63
N VAL A 600 21.89 10.24 -24.86
CA VAL A 600 21.28 8.92 -25.14
C VAL A 600 22.11 8.15 -26.17
N ALA A 601 22.31 6.85 -25.92
CA ALA A 601 22.79 5.90 -26.93
C ALA A 601 21.60 5.13 -27.53
N LEU A 602 21.57 4.99 -28.86
CA LEU A 602 20.52 4.28 -29.58
C LEU A 602 21.04 2.91 -30.09
N ASP A 603 20.16 1.90 -30.09
CA ASP A 603 20.44 0.59 -30.66
C ASP A 603 20.34 0.60 -32.20
N LYS A 604 20.64 -0.54 -32.84
CA LYS A 604 20.58 -0.69 -34.30
C LYS A 604 19.16 -0.55 -34.90
N LYS A 605 18.13 -0.44 -34.08
CA LYS A 605 16.73 -0.18 -34.46
C LYS A 605 16.29 1.24 -34.06
N GLY A 606 17.22 2.09 -33.62
CA GLY A 606 16.96 3.48 -33.22
C GLY A 606 16.31 3.63 -31.85
N ARG A 607 16.30 2.60 -30.99
CA ARG A 607 15.67 2.64 -29.66
C ARG A 607 16.69 3.00 -28.57
N PRO A 608 16.33 3.77 -27.54
CA PRO A 608 17.21 4.03 -26.39
C PRO A 608 17.68 2.74 -25.72
N SER A 609 18.97 2.65 -25.42
CA SER A 609 19.56 1.49 -24.76
C SER A 609 20.54 1.92 -23.67
N PHE A 610 20.06 1.96 -22.43
CA PHE A 610 20.90 2.32 -21.29
C PHE A 610 22.08 1.35 -21.09
N GLY A 611 21.90 0.06 -21.37
CA GLY A 611 22.98 -0.93 -21.35
C GLY A 611 24.10 -0.68 -22.37
N ALA A 612 23.79 -0.06 -23.52
CA ALA A 612 24.81 0.42 -24.45
C ALA A 612 25.48 1.71 -23.94
N LEU A 613 24.69 2.64 -23.39
CA LEU A 613 25.18 3.91 -22.84
C LEU A 613 26.10 3.72 -21.62
N GLN A 614 25.89 2.67 -20.81
CA GLN A 614 26.77 2.30 -19.69
C GLN A 614 28.25 2.20 -20.09
N GLN A 615 28.55 1.83 -21.34
CA GLN A 615 29.92 1.74 -21.86
C GLN A 615 30.57 3.11 -22.11
N ARG A 616 29.79 4.20 -22.13
CA ARG A 616 30.26 5.60 -22.23
C ARG A 616 30.42 6.28 -20.85
N MET A 617 29.78 5.74 -19.81
CA MET A 617 29.67 6.41 -18.50
C MET A 617 31.02 6.54 -17.78
N GLY A 618 31.31 7.75 -17.28
CA GLY A 618 32.51 8.03 -16.48
C GLY A 618 33.84 8.09 -17.26
N LEU A 619 33.81 7.91 -18.59
CA LEU A 619 35.03 8.01 -19.41
C LEU A 619 35.48 9.47 -19.53
N THR A 620 36.72 9.76 -19.12
CA THR A 620 37.34 11.10 -19.18
C THR A 620 38.70 11.11 -19.89
N SER A 621 39.22 9.95 -20.28
CA SER A 621 40.45 9.79 -21.08
C SER A 621 40.14 10.05 -22.56
N PRO A 622 40.77 11.03 -23.24
CA PRO A 622 40.41 11.40 -24.62
C PRO A 622 40.49 10.24 -25.63
N ARG A 623 41.43 9.30 -25.46
CA ARG A 623 41.57 8.13 -26.33
C ARG A 623 40.43 7.13 -26.16
N ASP A 624 39.99 6.93 -24.93
CA ASP A 624 38.93 5.97 -24.60
C ASP A 624 37.56 6.56 -24.91
N VAL A 625 37.38 7.87 -24.69
CA VAL A 625 36.21 8.64 -25.14
C VAL A 625 36.07 8.57 -26.67
N GLU A 626 37.13 8.82 -27.44
CA GLU A 626 37.08 8.77 -28.90
C GLU A 626 36.81 7.36 -29.44
N ARG A 627 37.43 6.32 -28.86
CA ARG A 627 37.14 4.93 -29.23
C ARG A 627 35.68 4.56 -28.92
N ALA A 628 35.20 4.91 -27.73
CA ALA A 628 33.83 4.62 -27.32
C ALA A 628 32.80 5.43 -28.12
N ARG A 629 33.15 6.63 -28.59
CA ARG A 629 32.31 7.47 -29.46
C ARG A 629 32.05 6.82 -30.82
N LEU A 630 33.09 6.25 -31.43
CA LEU A 630 32.96 5.56 -32.72
C LEU A 630 32.20 4.23 -32.61
N ALA A 631 32.33 3.53 -31.47
CA ALA A 631 31.66 2.26 -31.22
C ALA A 631 30.19 2.44 -30.79
N THR A 632 29.92 3.44 -29.94
CA THR A 632 28.62 3.78 -29.38
C THR A 632 28.39 5.28 -29.50
N PRO A 633 27.93 5.76 -30.67
CA PRO A 633 27.53 7.15 -30.85
C PRO A 633 26.42 7.54 -29.87
N VAL A 634 26.42 8.79 -29.44
CA VAL A 634 25.38 9.36 -28.59
C VAL A 634 24.78 10.61 -29.20
N HIS A 635 23.54 10.90 -28.81
CA HIS A 635 22.80 12.08 -29.22
C HIS A 635 22.37 12.85 -27.98
N TYR A 636 22.24 14.18 -28.11
CA TYR A 636 21.69 15.04 -27.06
C TYR A 636 20.28 15.48 -27.46
N PHE A 637 19.28 14.94 -26.79
CA PHE A 637 17.89 15.35 -26.97
C PHE A 637 17.60 16.48 -25.99
N VAL A 638 17.23 17.66 -26.51
CA VAL A 638 16.93 18.85 -25.72
C VAL A 638 15.43 18.91 -25.47
N PHE A 639 15.04 19.19 -24.22
CA PHE A 639 13.63 19.29 -23.81
C PHE A 639 13.09 20.70 -24.00
N ASP A 640 11.79 20.81 -24.29
CA ASP A 640 10.99 22.06 -24.24
C ASP A 640 11.59 23.27 -25.01
N VAL A 641 11.97 23.08 -26.28
CA VAL A 641 12.58 24.09 -27.19
C VAL A 641 11.58 24.76 -28.13
#